data_AF-A0ABD1CL81-F1
#
_entry.id   AF-A0ABD1CL81-F1
#
_cell.length_a   1.000
_cell.length_b   1.000
_cell.length_c   1.000
_cell.angle_alpha   90.00
_cell.angle_beta   90.00
_cell.angle_gamma   90.00
#
_symmetry.space_group_name_H-M   'P 1'
#
loop_
_entity.id
_entity.type
_entity.pdbx_description
1 polymer ?
#
loop_
_entity_poly.entity_id
_entity_poly.type
_entity_poly.pdbx_seq_one_letter_code
_entity_poly.pdbx_strand_id
1 'polypeptide(L)'
;MERTGMHNVVNDSAAANAGSLPEFRKSFETVRKASYLVGVALFTRESDLNVRFFGTSTIIALVYVFCLYSASTSLQEFRNSFETVRKVTYMVGIDPFTMESDLNVRFFGSTMFMALIYALCFYTGWELRDAEGYRILEMAMILVLNAQGTNKMWIGFVHKSRYCQLFQSSEQIYESFDGDARNRPILRNLVAKMNLLLKWIVIVYASSGLLIVVLVALYAIVAREKFLALTIIVPFVDHTSLTGYLIVYLTHMAMAAFCANGYLASDTAFIVTVVPIIAYANSLQNEIRNFNLLLQAPERDEALIAEKLLRICQLHQMIDEFEQEAIAHFKGGCLVQVALQAGTLLLTIFLAYICGYVQALSIFMALIFQLTQYCALGTIVTAKNDQMIHDIYEIGWHRLDKPQQQMVAFMLHRAQNAKELSVGGVAPLNLVTYVQKIYAIFDSDERNRPILRDMVTKMVFILKATTVIYATAGGAIIFSVVLYSAFTRQHFIAISVFIPYVDHTSSIGYMLTFVVHALMIVFCCNGYLASDTAFMATVVPIIGYANSLQNEIVNFNHLLTMPKRDEKLISEKLARIGKLHQMVVEFELDAVKHFQGGCLVQILTQAGAVLICIFLGYICGYVQAFSVLVGLCFQITQYCALGTIVTAKNEQITRDIYDIGWNLLQKPQQKMIVFMLHRAQVARDLTVGQMAPLNMVTYVKIMKTVYSFFAMLVTVMD
;
A
#
# COMPACT_ATOMS: atom_id res chain seq x y z
N MET A 1 -5.42 61.77 -22.81
CA MET A 1 -5.93 60.40 -23.02
C MET A 1 -4.82 59.37 -22.72
N GLU A 2 -4.05 59.59 -21.65
CA GLU A 2 -2.71 58.98 -21.49
C GLU A 2 -2.43 58.50 -20.05
N ARG A 3 -3.48 58.37 -19.22
CA ARG A 3 -3.36 57.90 -17.81
C ARG A 3 -3.92 56.49 -17.56
N THR A 4 -4.51 55.84 -18.56
CA THR A 4 -5.13 54.51 -18.42
C THR A 4 -4.23 53.34 -18.82
N GLY A 5 -3.10 53.58 -19.50
CA GLY A 5 -2.15 52.52 -19.88
C GLY A 5 -1.17 52.08 -18.78
N MET A 6 -0.89 52.95 -17.81
CA MET A 6 0.10 52.68 -16.76
C MET A 6 -0.47 51.86 -15.59
N HIS A 7 -1.79 51.89 -15.38
CA HIS A 7 -2.44 51.09 -14.33
C HIS A 7 -2.55 49.58 -14.68
N ASN A 8 -2.62 49.22 -15.97
CA ASN A 8 -2.67 47.81 -16.38
C ASN A 8 -1.28 47.14 -16.32
N VAL A 9 -0.21 47.85 -16.66
CA VAL A 9 1.17 47.31 -16.54
C VAL A 9 1.59 47.14 -15.07
N VAL A 10 1.16 48.05 -14.19
CA VAL A 10 1.42 47.91 -12.74
C VAL A 10 0.60 46.76 -12.15
N ASN A 11 -0.67 46.56 -12.56
CA ASN A 11 -1.46 45.42 -12.09
C ASN A 11 -0.96 44.07 -12.64
N ASP A 12 -0.47 44.01 -13.88
CA ASP A 12 0.13 42.77 -14.42
C ASP A 12 1.49 42.48 -13.77
N SER A 13 2.27 43.50 -13.40
CA SER A 13 3.52 43.32 -12.64
C SER A 13 3.29 42.97 -11.16
N ALA A 14 2.24 43.53 -10.54
CA ALA A 14 1.82 43.18 -9.18
C ALA A 14 1.20 41.78 -9.13
N ALA A 15 0.44 41.40 -10.17
CA ALA A 15 -0.03 40.05 -10.37
C ALA A 15 1.14 39.11 -10.66
N ALA A 16 2.18 39.49 -11.41
CA ALA A 16 3.39 38.69 -11.65
C ALA A 16 4.25 38.50 -10.39
N ASN A 17 4.25 39.47 -9.47
CA ASN A 17 4.99 39.40 -8.21
C ASN A 17 4.24 38.68 -7.07
N ALA A 18 2.93 38.44 -7.20
CA ALA A 18 2.18 37.62 -6.25
C ALA A 18 2.56 36.13 -6.39
N GLY A 19 2.99 35.49 -5.29
CA GLY A 19 3.33 34.07 -5.27
C GLY A 19 2.16 33.18 -5.67
N SER A 20 2.41 32.15 -6.49
CA SER A 20 1.40 31.23 -7.04
C SER A 20 1.03 30.08 -6.07
N LEU A 21 1.65 30.05 -4.89
CA LEU A 21 1.37 29.07 -3.83
C LEU A 21 -0.12 28.96 -3.42
N PRO A 22 -0.92 30.05 -3.33
CA PRO A 22 -2.35 29.95 -3.03
C PRO A 22 -3.15 29.25 -4.14
N GLU A 23 -2.83 29.52 -5.40
CA GLU A 23 -3.47 28.87 -6.55
C GLU A 23 -3.10 27.39 -6.63
N PHE A 24 -1.83 27.06 -6.36
CA PHE A 24 -1.36 25.69 -6.24
C PHE A 24 -2.03 24.92 -5.09
N ARG A 25 -2.20 25.56 -3.92
CA ARG A 25 -2.96 24.95 -2.81
C ARG A 25 -4.43 24.75 -3.18
N LYS A 26 -5.02 25.68 -3.94
CA LYS A 26 -6.40 25.61 -4.43
C LYS A 26 -6.61 24.48 -5.45
N SER A 27 -5.61 24.16 -6.30
CA SER A 27 -5.69 23.00 -7.19
C SER A 27 -5.71 21.68 -6.40
N PHE A 28 -4.89 21.53 -5.37
CA PHE A 28 -4.95 20.37 -4.47
C PHE A 28 -6.27 20.31 -3.69
N GLU A 29 -6.82 21.45 -3.29
CA GLU A 29 -8.12 21.48 -2.61
C GLU A 29 -9.28 21.11 -3.55
N THR A 30 -9.16 21.39 -4.85
CA THR A 30 -10.11 20.97 -5.88
C THR A 30 -10.08 19.44 -6.05
N VAL A 31 -8.89 18.86 -6.11
CA VAL A 31 -8.70 17.39 -6.10
C VAL A 31 -9.26 16.77 -4.81
N ARG A 32 -9.02 17.41 -3.66
CA ARG A 32 -9.55 16.99 -2.36
C ARG A 32 -11.09 17.01 -2.33
N LYS A 33 -11.72 18.06 -2.85
CA LYS A 33 -13.19 18.19 -2.93
C LYS A 33 -13.81 17.16 -3.88
N ALA A 34 -13.17 16.86 -5.01
CA ALA A 34 -13.58 15.78 -5.90
C ALA A 34 -13.50 14.40 -5.21
N SER A 35 -12.49 14.18 -4.37
CA SER A 35 -12.32 12.94 -3.59
C SER A 35 -13.38 12.76 -2.50
N TYR A 36 -13.78 13.86 -1.81
CA TYR A 36 -14.83 13.83 -0.79
C TYR A 36 -16.21 13.46 -1.34
N LEU A 37 -16.51 13.79 -2.61
CA LEU A 37 -17.78 13.44 -3.25
C LEU A 37 -17.95 11.92 -3.42
N VAL A 38 -16.85 11.15 -3.38
CA VAL A 38 -16.80 9.69 -3.60
C VAL A 38 -16.58 8.92 -2.29
N GLY A 39 -16.52 9.60 -1.13
CA GLY A 39 -16.33 8.95 0.17
C GLY A 39 -14.93 8.36 0.41
N VAL A 40 -13.96 8.68 -0.46
CA VAL A 40 -12.57 8.23 -0.32
C VAL A 40 -11.79 9.29 0.46
N ALA A 41 -11.56 9.03 1.75
CA ALA A 41 -10.74 9.88 2.61
C ALA A 41 -9.24 9.66 2.33
N LEU A 42 -8.73 10.19 1.21
CA LEU A 42 -7.32 10.08 0.83
C LEU A 42 -6.39 11.13 1.46
N PHE A 43 -6.93 12.14 2.17
CA PHE A 43 -6.12 13.25 2.66
C PHE A 43 -6.63 13.79 4.01
N THR A 44 -6.08 13.29 5.11
CA THR A 44 -6.21 13.92 6.44
C THR A 44 -4.85 14.38 6.95
N ARG A 45 -4.85 15.60 7.52
CA ARG A 45 -3.74 16.27 8.19
C ARG A 45 -3.45 15.53 9.51
N GLU A 46 -2.17 15.26 9.80
CA GLU A 46 -1.71 14.49 10.98
C GLU A 46 -2.14 15.04 12.36
N SER A 47 -2.66 16.27 12.45
CA SER A 47 -2.88 16.94 13.74
C SER A 47 -4.26 16.78 14.37
N ASP A 48 -5.24 16.17 13.70
CA ASP A 48 -6.61 16.03 14.23
C ASP A 48 -7.14 14.59 14.20
N LEU A 49 -6.28 13.62 14.58
CA LEU A 49 -6.75 12.27 14.92
C LEU A 49 -7.37 12.24 16.33
N ASN A 50 -8.32 13.13 16.61
CA ASN A 50 -9.30 12.89 17.67
C ASN A 50 -10.37 11.97 17.10
N VAL A 51 -10.07 10.68 17.11
CA VAL A 51 -11.04 9.63 16.86
C VAL A 51 -12.03 9.64 18.02
N ARG A 52 -13.09 10.45 17.91
CA ARG A 52 -14.29 10.29 18.74
C ARG A 52 -14.99 9.02 18.28
N PHE A 53 -14.55 7.88 18.81
CA PHE A 53 -15.38 6.69 18.87
C PHE A 53 -16.63 7.04 19.68
N PHE A 54 -17.78 6.99 19.03
CA PHE A 54 -19.07 7.10 19.69
C PHE A 54 -19.22 5.85 20.59
N GLY A 55 -19.16 6.07 21.91
CA GLY A 55 -19.62 5.17 22.96
C GLY A 55 -18.65 4.04 23.34
N THR A 56 -18.04 4.14 24.53
CA THR A 56 -17.77 3.03 25.49
C THR A 56 -16.93 3.52 26.67
N SER A 57 -17.49 4.43 27.47
CA SER A 57 -16.85 4.95 28.70
C SER A 57 -16.75 3.90 29.83
N THR A 58 -17.27 2.69 29.64
CA THR A 58 -17.33 1.63 30.65
C THR A 58 -16.19 0.60 30.54
N ILE A 59 -15.45 0.56 29.43
CA ILE A 59 -14.39 -0.44 29.20
C ILE A 59 -13.04 0.02 29.76
N ILE A 60 -12.79 1.34 29.84
CA ILE A 60 -11.54 1.88 30.38
C ILE A 60 -11.39 1.59 31.89
N ALA A 61 -12.50 1.44 32.62
CA ALA A 61 -12.50 1.08 34.03
C ALA A 61 -12.12 -0.40 34.28
N LEU A 62 -12.38 -1.31 33.34
CA LEU A 62 -12.03 -2.74 33.44
C LEU A 62 -10.54 -3.01 33.17
N VAL A 63 -9.87 -2.13 32.41
CA VAL A 63 -8.43 -2.22 32.14
C VAL A 63 -7.58 -1.88 33.38
N TYR A 64 -8.09 -1.01 34.26
CA TYR A 64 -7.38 -0.65 35.50
C TYR A 64 -7.46 -1.72 36.59
N VAL A 65 -8.53 -2.54 36.60
CA VAL A 65 -8.77 -3.54 37.66
C VAL A 65 -8.04 -4.87 37.41
N PHE A 66 -7.59 -5.16 36.19
CA PHE A 66 -6.84 -6.39 35.87
C PHE A 66 -5.30 -6.24 35.95
N CYS A 67 -4.77 -5.06 36.29
CA CYS A 67 -3.34 -4.78 36.46
C CYS A 67 -2.80 -5.15 37.86
N LEU A 68 -3.33 -6.22 38.47
CA LEU A 68 -2.75 -6.82 39.66
C LEU A 68 -2.37 -8.26 39.34
N TYR A 69 -1.24 -8.46 38.66
CA TYR A 69 -0.60 -9.77 38.62
C TYR A 69 0.93 -9.67 38.58
N SER A 70 1.51 -10.22 39.66
CA SER A 70 2.77 -10.94 39.79
C SER A 70 4.07 -10.31 39.28
N ALA A 71 5.03 -10.22 40.21
CA ALA A 71 6.41 -9.81 39.99
C ALA A 71 7.19 -10.81 39.10
N SER A 72 6.96 -10.77 37.78
CA SER A 72 7.77 -11.50 36.80
C SER A 72 8.74 -10.58 36.05
N THR A 73 9.90 -11.09 35.65
CA THR A 73 10.90 -10.33 34.89
C THR A 73 10.41 -10.09 33.45
N SER A 74 10.78 -8.95 32.85
CA SER A 74 10.30 -8.56 31.51
C SER A 74 10.59 -9.63 30.44
N LEU A 75 11.77 -10.24 30.54
CA LEU A 75 12.26 -11.31 29.67
C LEU A 75 11.42 -12.58 29.81
N GLN A 76 10.96 -12.91 31.02
CA GLN A 76 10.11 -14.07 31.24
C GLN A 76 8.73 -13.86 30.61
N GLU A 77 8.17 -12.66 30.69
CA GLU A 77 6.90 -12.33 30.02
C GLU A 77 7.03 -12.39 28.49
N PHE A 78 8.18 -12.02 27.94
CA PHE A 78 8.48 -12.13 26.51
C PHE A 78 8.57 -13.61 26.07
N ARG A 79 9.28 -14.45 26.85
CA ARG A 79 9.32 -15.92 26.62
C ARG A 79 7.94 -16.56 26.71
N ASN A 80 7.10 -16.12 27.65
CA ASN A 80 5.72 -16.62 27.77
C ASN A 80 4.88 -16.31 26.50
N SER A 81 5.19 -15.23 25.78
CA SER A 81 4.55 -14.94 24.48
C SER A 81 4.90 -15.99 23.43
N PHE A 82 6.15 -16.50 23.43
CA PHE A 82 6.59 -17.59 22.55
C PHE A 82 5.88 -18.91 22.88
N GLU A 83 5.65 -19.19 24.16
CA GLU A 83 4.85 -20.37 24.58
C GLU A 83 3.41 -20.30 24.08
N THR A 84 2.83 -19.10 23.97
CA THR A 84 1.48 -18.92 23.42
C THR A 84 1.45 -19.32 21.94
N VAL A 85 2.45 -18.89 21.16
CA VAL A 85 2.61 -19.32 19.75
C VAL A 85 2.82 -20.84 19.67
N ARG A 86 3.64 -21.40 20.58
CA ARG A 86 3.89 -22.85 20.65
C ARG A 86 2.61 -23.65 20.87
N LYS A 87 1.73 -23.21 21.77
CA LYS A 87 0.45 -23.89 22.05
C LYS A 87 -0.47 -23.92 20.82
N VAL A 88 -0.54 -22.82 20.07
CA VAL A 88 -1.40 -22.72 18.88
C VAL A 88 -0.81 -23.51 17.70
N THR A 89 0.50 -23.41 17.47
CA THR A 89 1.20 -24.15 16.39
C THR A 89 1.24 -25.66 16.64
N TYR A 90 1.29 -26.09 17.91
CA TYR A 90 1.22 -27.49 18.31
C TYR A 90 -0.09 -28.19 17.93
N MET A 91 -1.20 -27.45 17.85
CA MET A 91 -2.49 -27.98 17.37
C MET A 91 -2.43 -28.33 15.87
N VAL A 92 -1.66 -27.58 15.09
CA VAL A 92 -1.43 -27.83 13.65
C VAL A 92 -0.37 -28.93 13.44
N GLY A 93 0.44 -29.23 14.47
CA GLY A 93 1.49 -30.23 14.43
C GLY A 93 2.86 -29.68 14.01
N ILE A 94 3.02 -28.35 14.01
CA ILE A 94 4.30 -27.67 13.72
C ILE A 94 4.86 -27.15 15.04
N ASP A 95 6.08 -27.54 15.41
CA ASP A 95 6.83 -26.88 16.49
C ASP A 95 7.89 -25.98 15.85
N PRO A 96 7.75 -24.65 15.89
CA PRO A 96 8.70 -23.72 15.28
C PRO A 96 9.97 -23.50 16.13
N PHE A 97 10.05 -24.08 17.34
CA PHE A 97 11.15 -23.86 18.28
C PHE A 97 12.23 -24.96 18.25
N THR A 98 11.98 -26.08 17.56
CA THR A 98 12.99 -27.13 17.38
C THR A 98 13.63 -27.07 16.00
N MET A 99 14.94 -27.32 15.90
CA MET A 99 15.63 -27.37 14.60
C MET A 99 15.39 -28.69 13.85
N GLU A 100 15.12 -29.78 14.58
CA GLU A 100 14.84 -31.09 13.98
C GLU A 100 13.40 -31.17 13.46
N SER A 101 13.24 -31.69 12.24
CA SER A 101 11.95 -31.84 11.59
C SER A 101 11.31 -33.16 12.00
N ASP A 102 10.77 -33.23 13.21
CA ASP A 102 9.98 -34.39 13.62
C ASP A 102 8.64 -34.38 12.88
N LEU A 103 8.54 -35.25 11.87
CA LEU A 103 7.31 -35.55 11.14
C LEU A 103 6.31 -36.18 12.12
N ASN A 104 5.57 -35.32 12.82
CA ASN A 104 4.59 -35.74 13.80
C ASN A 104 3.32 -36.25 13.11
N VAL A 105 2.68 -37.26 13.72
CA VAL A 105 1.37 -37.80 13.29
C VAL A 105 0.33 -36.68 13.11
N ARG A 106 0.43 -35.62 13.91
CA ARG A 106 -0.43 -34.43 13.84
C ARG A 106 -0.23 -33.62 12.57
N PHE A 107 1.01 -33.42 12.13
CA PHE A 107 1.29 -32.70 10.88
C PHE A 107 0.77 -33.48 9.67
N PHE A 108 0.96 -34.80 9.67
CA PHE A 108 0.41 -35.67 8.64
C PHE A 108 -1.13 -35.64 8.64
N GLY A 109 -1.75 -35.74 9.83
CA GLY A 109 -3.20 -35.61 9.99
C GLY A 109 -3.75 -34.27 9.51
N SER A 110 -3.10 -33.17 9.90
CA SER A 110 -3.41 -31.81 9.44
C SER A 110 -3.33 -31.67 7.91
N THR A 111 -2.27 -32.21 7.30
CA THR A 111 -2.07 -32.15 5.85
C THR A 111 -3.09 -33.00 5.10
N MET A 112 -3.39 -34.21 5.60
CA MET A 112 -4.44 -35.05 5.06
C MET A 112 -5.82 -34.40 5.18
N PHE A 113 -6.10 -33.70 6.29
CA PHE A 113 -7.36 -33.00 6.49
C PHE A 113 -7.51 -31.82 5.50
N MET A 114 -6.45 -31.04 5.24
CA MET A 114 -6.47 -29.99 4.21
C MET A 114 -6.66 -30.56 2.80
N ALA A 115 -6.05 -31.71 2.49
CA ALA A 115 -6.24 -32.43 1.23
C ALA A 115 -7.68 -32.95 1.07
N LEU A 116 -8.27 -33.45 2.17
CA LEU A 116 -9.68 -33.87 2.19
C LEU A 116 -10.61 -32.68 1.88
N ILE A 117 -10.34 -31.49 2.42
CA ILE A 117 -11.12 -30.29 2.12
C ILE A 117 -11.06 -29.96 0.62
N TYR A 118 -9.89 -30.06 -0.02
CA TYR A 118 -9.80 -29.87 -1.48
C TYR A 118 -10.64 -30.91 -2.24
N ALA A 119 -10.53 -32.18 -1.87
CA ALA A 119 -11.29 -33.26 -2.51
C ALA A 119 -12.81 -33.04 -2.38
N LEU A 120 -13.28 -32.63 -1.20
CA LEU A 120 -14.68 -32.31 -0.95
C LEU A 120 -15.15 -31.10 -1.76
N CYS A 121 -14.32 -30.05 -1.89
CA CYS A 121 -14.65 -28.89 -2.73
C CYS A 121 -14.75 -29.27 -4.22
N PHE A 122 -13.83 -30.08 -4.75
CA PHE A 122 -13.90 -30.55 -6.13
C PHE A 122 -15.12 -31.44 -6.40
N TYR A 123 -15.42 -32.38 -5.48
CA TYR A 123 -16.62 -33.21 -5.55
C TYR A 123 -17.90 -32.37 -5.52
N THR A 124 -17.96 -31.41 -4.61
CA THR A 124 -19.08 -30.46 -4.50
C THR A 124 -19.25 -29.64 -5.77
N GLY A 125 -18.15 -29.17 -6.38
CA GLY A 125 -18.18 -28.46 -7.65
C GLY A 125 -18.66 -29.32 -8.81
N TRP A 126 -18.33 -30.62 -8.81
CA TRP A 126 -18.82 -31.58 -9.81
C TRP A 126 -20.34 -31.80 -9.67
N GLU A 127 -20.82 -31.98 -8.45
CA GLU A 127 -22.25 -32.21 -8.16
C GLU A 127 -23.09 -30.94 -8.45
N LEU A 128 -22.53 -29.76 -8.19
CA LEU A 128 -23.18 -28.46 -8.41
C LEU A 128 -22.96 -27.90 -9.83
N ARG A 129 -22.41 -28.66 -10.77
CA ARG A 129 -22.07 -28.16 -12.13
C ARG A 129 -23.28 -27.62 -12.90
N ASP A 130 -24.45 -28.19 -12.65
CA ASP A 130 -25.71 -27.86 -13.31
C ASP A 130 -26.59 -26.95 -12.43
N ALA A 131 -26.09 -26.53 -11.26
CA ALA A 131 -26.80 -25.70 -10.29
C ALA A 131 -26.59 -24.20 -10.52
N GLU A 132 -27.32 -23.37 -9.76
CA GLU A 132 -27.24 -21.91 -9.85
C GLU A 132 -25.83 -21.39 -9.53
N GLY A 133 -25.31 -20.48 -10.36
CA GLY A 133 -23.91 -20.06 -10.34
C GLY A 133 -23.40 -19.46 -9.03
N TYR A 134 -24.27 -18.96 -8.15
CA TYR A 134 -23.86 -18.47 -6.83
C TYR A 134 -23.43 -19.58 -5.87
N ARG A 135 -23.94 -20.82 -6.00
CA ARG A 135 -23.53 -21.96 -5.16
C ARG A 135 -22.10 -22.41 -5.46
N ILE A 136 -21.71 -22.33 -6.73
CA ILE A 136 -20.32 -22.54 -7.18
C ILE A 136 -19.41 -21.48 -6.55
N LEU A 137 -19.91 -20.25 -6.42
CA LEU A 137 -19.19 -19.13 -5.83
C LEU A 137 -18.99 -19.29 -4.31
N GLU A 138 -19.98 -19.83 -3.59
CA GLU A 138 -19.85 -20.21 -2.18
C GLU A 138 -18.77 -21.28 -1.97
N MET A 139 -18.72 -22.30 -2.84
CA MET A 139 -17.65 -23.31 -2.82
C MET A 139 -16.29 -22.69 -3.16
N ALA A 140 -16.22 -21.81 -4.17
CA ALA A 140 -14.99 -21.12 -4.55
C ALA A 140 -14.42 -20.28 -3.39
N MET A 141 -15.26 -19.67 -2.56
CA MET A 141 -14.83 -18.97 -1.35
C MET A 141 -14.08 -19.90 -0.40
N ILE A 142 -14.64 -21.07 -0.12
CA ILE A 142 -14.02 -22.05 0.79
C ILE A 142 -12.72 -22.59 0.19
N LEU A 143 -12.66 -22.80 -1.12
CA LEU A 143 -11.45 -23.20 -1.82
C LEU A 143 -10.33 -22.17 -1.67
N VAL A 144 -10.63 -20.88 -1.86
CA VAL A 144 -9.65 -19.80 -1.71
C VAL A 144 -9.19 -19.65 -0.25
N LEU A 145 -10.09 -19.80 0.72
CA LEU A 145 -9.72 -19.84 2.15
C LEU A 145 -8.81 -21.05 2.43
N ASN A 146 -9.12 -22.24 1.89
CA ASN A 146 -8.27 -23.41 2.08
C ASN A 146 -6.86 -23.21 1.46
N ALA A 147 -6.78 -22.53 0.30
CA ALA A 147 -5.53 -22.16 -0.35
C ALA A 147 -4.67 -21.22 0.51
N GLN A 148 -5.28 -20.22 1.16
CA GLN A 148 -4.57 -19.32 2.07
C GLN A 148 -4.01 -20.08 3.29
N GLY A 149 -4.82 -20.93 3.92
CA GLY A 149 -4.40 -21.76 5.05
C GLY A 149 -3.27 -22.73 4.67
N THR A 150 -3.36 -23.35 3.49
CA THR A 150 -2.33 -24.27 2.97
C THR A 150 -1.01 -23.55 2.75
N ASN A 151 -1.03 -22.35 2.16
CA ASN A 151 0.18 -21.54 1.95
C ASN A 151 0.87 -21.20 3.27
N LYS A 152 0.10 -20.80 4.30
CA LYS A 152 0.64 -20.52 5.65
C LYS A 152 1.28 -21.75 6.28
N MET A 153 0.60 -22.89 6.21
CA MET A 153 1.12 -24.16 6.72
C MET A 153 2.38 -24.61 5.97
N TRP A 154 2.40 -24.43 4.65
CA TRP A 154 3.55 -24.74 3.80
C TRP A 154 4.77 -23.89 4.14
N ILE A 155 4.58 -22.57 4.31
CA ILE A 155 5.67 -21.65 4.71
C ILE A 155 6.19 -22.04 6.09
N GLY A 156 5.31 -22.34 7.05
CA GLY A 156 5.66 -22.79 8.39
C GLY A 156 6.51 -24.07 8.39
N PHE A 157 6.23 -25.01 7.48
CA PHE A 157 6.97 -26.26 7.36
C PHE A 157 8.30 -26.09 6.63
N VAL A 158 8.29 -25.53 5.40
CA VAL A 158 9.49 -25.41 4.56
C VAL A 158 10.54 -24.50 5.19
N HIS A 159 10.12 -23.43 5.85
CA HIS A 159 11.02 -22.45 6.46
C HIS A 159 11.11 -22.58 7.99
N LYS A 160 10.84 -23.77 8.55
CA LYS A 160 10.89 -24.03 9.99
C LYS A 160 12.23 -23.62 10.63
N SER A 161 13.35 -23.94 9.98
CA SER A 161 14.69 -23.56 10.46
C SER A 161 14.85 -22.05 10.59
N ARG A 162 14.29 -21.27 9.65
CA ARG A 162 14.32 -19.80 9.69
C ARG A 162 13.44 -19.23 10.81
N TYR A 163 12.28 -19.83 11.08
CA TYR A 163 11.46 -19.44 12.23
C TYR A 163 12.20 -19.61 13.55
N CYS A 164 12.89 -20.75 13.73
CA CYS A 164 13.68 -21.02 14.93
C CYS A 164 14.82 -19.98 15.10
N GLN A 165 15.53 -19.67 14.00
CA GLN A 165 16.56 -18.63 13.99
C GLN A 165 15.99 -17.25 14.34
N LEU A 166 14.87 -16.84 13.75
CA LEU A 166 14.22 -15.57 14.05
C LEU A 166 13.82 -15.46 15.54
N PHE A 167 13.24 -16.51 16.12
CA PHE A 167 12.87 -16.48 17.55
C PHE A 167 14.10 -16.42 18.47
N GLN A 168 15.16 -17.17 18.16
CA GLN A 168 16.42 -17.14 18.93
C GLN A 168 17.10 -15.77 18.82
N SER A 169 17.21 -15.21 17.62
CA SER A 169 17.78 -13.87 17.38
C SER A 169 16.97 -12.79 18.10
N SER A 170 15.64 -12.88 18.05
CA SER A 170 14.75 -11.96 18.78
C SER A 170 14.95 -12.02 20.29
N GLU A 171 15.13 -13.21 20.85
CA GLU A 171 15.44 -13.40 22.28
C GLU A 171 16.80 -12.79 22.66
N GLN A 172 17.84 -13.06 21.88
CA GLN A 172 19.19 -12.53 22.10
C GLN A 172 19.21 -10.99 22.05
N ILE A 173 18.53 -10.38 21.07
CA ILE A 173 18.42 -8.92 20.98
C ILE A 173 17.68 -8.37 22.20
N TYR A 174 16.58 -9.01 22.61
CA TYR A 174 15.82 -8.58 23.79
C TYR A 174 16.68 -8.64 25.07
N GLU A 175 17.40 -9.73 25.30
CA GLU A 175 18.30 -9.89 26.45
C GLU A 175 19.41 -8.82 26.46
N SER A 176 19.94 -8.51 25.27
CA SER A 176 20.98 -7.49 25.09
C SER A 176 20.53 -6.09 25.52
N PHE A 177 19.23 -5.78 25.42
CA PHE A 177 18.61 -4.53 25.86
C PHE A 177 18.09 -4.58 27.30
N ASP A 178 17.58 -5.72 27.78
CA ASP A 178 17.14 -5.89 29.18
C ASP A 178 18.30 -5.81 30.18
N GLY A 179 19.53 -6.04 29.72
CA GLY A 179 20.75 -5.81 30.49
C GLY A 179 20.88 -4.37 31.02
N ASP A 180 20.32 -3.37 30.33
CA ASP A 180 20.27 -1.99 30.79
C ASP A 180 18.96 -1.68 31.52
N ALA A 181 19.07 -1.26 32.79
CA ALA A 181 17.93 -0.90 33.64
C ALA A 181 17.02 0.19 33.03
N ARG A 182 17.58 1.07 32.19
CA ARG A 182 16.86 2.18 31.54
C ARG A 182 15.92 1.72 30.44
N ASN A 183 16.21 0.58 29.81
CA ASN A 183 15.41 0.03 28.71
C ASN A 183 14.27 -0.88 29.21
N ARG A 184 14.39 -1.44 30.42
CA ARG A 184 13.37 -2.29 31.06
C ARG A 184 11.93 -1.74 31.02
N PRO A 185 11.64 -0.45 31.30
CA PRO A 185 10.26 0.07 31.23
C PRO A 185 9.72 0.12 29.79
N ILE A 186 10.56 0.40 28.80
CA ILE A 186 10.19 0.43 27.37
C ILE A 186 9.81 -0.99 26.93
N LEU A 187 10.67 -1.95 27.27
CA LEU A 187 10.49 -3.38 26.96
C LEU A 187 9.22 -3.94 27.62
N ARG A 188 9.01 -3.72 28.92
CA ARG A 188 7.80 -4.17 29.65
C ARG A 188 6.51 -3.62 29.04
N ASN A 189 6.46 -2.33 28.72
CA ASN A 189 5.27 -1.71 28.12
C ASN A 189 4.95 -2.35 26.76
N LEU A 190 5.97 -2.65 25.95
CA LEU A 190 5.74 -3.30 24.66
C LEU A 190 5.31 -4.76 24.83
N VAL A 191 5.92 -5.54 25.72
CA VAL A 191 5.53 -6.92 25.99
C VAL A 191 4.08 -7.00 26.47
N ALA A 192 3.66 -6.07 27.34
CA ALA A 192 2.26 -5.96 27.75
C ALA A 192 1.31 -5.71 26.57
N LYS A 193 1.66 -4.77 25.67
CA LYS A 193 0.89 -4.47 24.45
C LYS A 193 0.85 -5.66 23.48
N MET A 194 1.97 -6.36 23.30
CA MET A 194 2.08 -7.55 22.45
C MET A 194 1.19 -8.67 23.01
N ASN A 195 1.26 -8.95 24.31
CA ASN A 195 0.41 -9.95 24.96
C ASN A 195 -1.08 -9.58 24.91
N LEU A 196 -1.41 -8.29 25.02
CA LEU A 196 -2.79 -7.82 24.83
C LEU A 196 -3.26 -8.08 23.39
N LEU A 197 -2.43 -7.78 22.39
CA LEU A 197 -2.73 -8.01 20.98
C LEU A 197 -2.89 -9.51 20.66
N LEU A 198 -2.04 -10.36 21.23
CA LEU A 198 -2.16 -11.83 21.14
C LEU A 198 -3.45 -12.36 21.78
N LYS A 199 -3.94 -11.76 22.86
CA LYS A 199 -5.24 -12.14 23.45
C LYS A 199 -6.41 -11.70 22.57
N TRP A 200 -6.35 -10.49 22.02
CA TRP A 200 -7.40 -9.96 21.13
C TRP A 200 -7.56 -10.79 19.86
N ILE A 201 -6.47 -11.20 19.21
CA ILE A 201 -6.56 -12.04 18.01
C ILE A 201 -7.23 -13.39 18.31
N VAL A 202 -6.87 -14.05 19.41
CA VAL A 202 -7.53 -15.30 19.83
C VAL A 202 -9.04 -15.08 20.04
N ILE A 203 -9.44 -13.99 20.69
CA ILE A 203 -10.87 -13.66 20.91
C ILE A 203 -11.59 -13.40 19.60
N VAL A 204 -11.00 -12.66 18.66
CA VAL A 204 -11.63 -12.36 17.36
C VAL A 204 -11.82 -13.63 16.53
N TYR A 205 -10.82 -14.51 16.46
CA TYR A 205 -10.93 -15.77 15.73
C TYR A 205 -11.91 -16.75 16.39
N ALA A 206 -11.92 -16.84 17.73
CA ALA A 206 -12.88 -17.67 18.45
C ALA A 206 -14.32 -17.16 18.33
N SER A 207 -14.52 -15.83 18.44
CA SER A 207 -15.85 -15.22 18.33
C SER A 207 -16.42 -15.27 16.91
N SER A 208 -15.60 -15.08 15.87
CA SER A 208 -16.02 -15.24 14.47
C SER A 208 -16.40 -16.69 14.15
N GLY A 209 -15.63 -17.67 14.63
CA GLY A 209 -15.99 -19.09 14.52
C GLY A 209 -17.30 -19.41 15.24
N LEU A 210 -17.46 -18.95 16.48
CA LEU A 210 -18.69 -19.15 17.27
C LEU A 210 -19.91 -18.50 16.63
N LEU A 211 -19.75 -17.30 16.05
CA LEU A 211 -20.83 -16.57 15.40
C LEU A 211 -21.41 -17.35 14.21
N ILE A 212 -20.55 -18.03 13.42
CA ILE A 212 -21.01 -18.91 12.33
C ILE A 212 -21.92 -20.02 12.87
N VAL A 213 -21.55 -20.65 13.99
CA VAL A 213 -22.35 -21.72 14.62
C VAL A 213 -23.71 -21.20 15.09
N VAL A 214 -23.68 -20.08 15.81
CA VAL A 214 -24.89 -19.49 16.42
C VAL A 214 -25.85 -19.02 15.35
N LEU A 215 -25.36 -18.40 14.27
CA LEU A 215 -26.20 -17.94 13.16
C LEU A 215 -26.89 -19.11 12.43
N VAL A 216 -26.17 -20.21 12.19
CA VAL A 216 -26.74 -21.41 11.57
C VAL A 216 -27.78 -22.06 12.49
N ALA A 217 -27.50 -22.16 13.79
CA ALA A 217 -28.44 -22.72 14.75
C ALA A 217 -29.71 -21.87 14.89
N LEU A 218 -29.58 -20.54 14.96
CA LEU A 218 -30.71 -19.62 15.02
C LEU A 218 -31.55 -19.69 13.75
N TYR A 219 -30.92 -19.73 12.58
CA TYR A 219 -31.62 -19.87 11.31
C TYR A 219 -32.41 -21.19 11.24
N ALA A 220 -31.79 -22.31 11.63
CA ALA A 220 -32.46 -23.61 11.64
C ALA A 220 -33.65 -23.67 12.61
N ILE A 221 -33.57 -23.00 13.76
CA ILE A 221 -34.67 -22.92 14.74
C ILE A 221 -35.81 -22.03 14.25
N VAL A 222 -35.50 -20.87 13.66
CA VAL A 222 -36.50 -19.88 13.22
C VAL A 222 -37.21 -20.31 11.94
N ALA A 223 -36.45 -20.78 10.94
CA ALA A 223 -37.01 -21.19 9.66
C ALA A 223 -37.65 -22.59 9.73
N ARG A 224 -37.37 -23.39 10.78
CA ARG A 224 -37.72 -24.82 10.89
C ARG A 224 -37.24 -25.67 9.70
N GLU A 225 -36.25 -25.18 8.97
CA GLU A 225 -35.64 -25.84 7.82
C GLU A 225 -34.18 -26.20 8.12
N LYS A 226 -33.71 -27.30 7.52
CA LYS A 226 -32.31 -27.74 7.65
C LYS A 226 -31.43 -26.87 6.76
N PHE A 227 -30.51 -26.12 7.37
CA PHE A 227 -29.60 -25.22 6.65
C PHE A 227 -28.15 -25.66 6.84
N LEU A 228 -27.41 -25.80 5.74
CA LEU A 228 -26.01 -26.20 5.75
C LEU A 228 -25.13 -25.01 6.15
N ALA A 229 -24.19 -25.21 7.08
CA ALA A 229 -23.31 -24.14 7.55
C ALA A 229 -22.34 -23.66 6.45
N LEU A 230 -21.82 -24.60 5.67
CA LEU A 230 -20.99 -24.40 4.49
C LEU A 230 -21.62 -25.14 3.30
N THR A 231 -21.45 -24.65 2.07
CA THR A 231 -22.05 -25.25 0.86
C THR A 231 -21.33 -26.53 0.39
N ILE A 232 -20.69 -27.27 1.29
CA ILE A 232 -19.92 -28.48 0.96
C ILE A 232 -20.78 -29.73 1.12
N ILE A 233 -20.84 -30.53 0.05
CA ILE A 233 -21.55 -31.79 -0.01
C ILE A 233 -20.58 -32.93 0.32
N VAL A 234 -20.93 -33.74 1.32
CA VAL A 234 -20.16 -34.94 1.69
C VAL A 234 -20.63 -36.11 0.81
N PRO A 235 -19.73 -36.82 0.11
CA PRO A 235 -20.11 -37.92 -0.76
C PRO A 235 -20.77 -39.05 0.03
N PHE A 236 -21.80 -39.67 -0.57
CA PHE A 236 -22.55 -40.80 0.00
C PHE A 236 -23.35 -40.51 1.29
N VAL A 237 -23.49 -39.24 1.69
CA VAL A 237 -24.28 -38.84 2.86
C VAL A 237 -25.47 -37.98 2.43
N ASP A 238 -26.68 -38.50 2.66
CA ASP A 238 -27.91 -37.75 2.38
C ASP A 238 -28.16 -36.67 3.46
N HIS A 239 -27.95 -35.41 3.08
CA HIS A 239 -28.15 -34.23 3.92
C HIS A 239 -29.62 -33.97 4.27
N THR A 240 -30.57 -34.61 3.59
CA THR A 240 -32.00 -34.49 3.89
C THR A 240 -32.43 -35.37 5.08
N SER A 241 -31.69 -36.45 5.36
CA SER A 241 -31.87 -37.29 6.55
C SER A 241 -31.35 -36.61 7.82
N LEU A 242 -31.92 -36.91 8.99
CA LEU A 242 -31.47 -36.32 10.28
C LEU A 242 -30.02 -36.73 10.60
N THR A 243 -29.70 -38.01 10.42
CA THR A 243 -28.37 -38.56 10.68
C THR A 243 -27.33 -38.00 9.71
N GLY A 244 -27.68 -37.87 8.43
CA GLY A 244 -26.78 -37.30 7.43
C GLY A 244 -26.54 -35.80 7.63
N TYR A 245 -27.58 -35.03 7.97
CA TYR A 245 -27.44 -33.62 8.33
C TYR A 245 -26.48 -33.41 9.52
N LEU A 246 -26.58 -34.23 10.57
CA LEU A 246 -25.68 -34.16 11.73
C LEU A 246 -24.22 -34.44 11.36
N ILE A 247 -23.97 -35.44 10.51
CA ILE A 247 -22.62 -35.79 10.03
C ILE A 247 -22.02 -34.63 9.22
N VAL A 248 -22.80 -34.06 8.29
CA VAL A 248 -22.35 -32.93 7.45
C VAL A 248 -22.08 -31.70 8.31
N TYR A 249 -22.96 -31.41 9.27
CA TYR A 249 -22.79 -30.30 10.20
C TYR A 249 -21.53 -30.43 11.07
N LEU A 250 -21.28 -31.61 11.64
CA LEU A 250 -20.06 -31.89 12.40
C LEU A 250 -18.80 -31.75 11.54
N THR A 251 -18.88 -32.16 10.27
CA THR A 251 -17.78 -32.01 9.31
C THR A 251 -17.48 -30.54 9.03
N HIS A 252 -18.50 -29.71 8.78
CA HIS A 252 -18.32 -28.26 8.58
C HIS A 252 -17.75 -27.57 9.81
N MET A 253 -18.20 -27.97 11.01
CA MET A 253 -17.66 -27.47 12.27
C MET A 253 -16.18 -27.82 12.45
N ALA A 254 -15.79 -29.05 12.12
CA ALA A 254 -14.40 -29.47 12.15
C ALA A 254 -13.54 -28.67 11.14
N MET A 255 -14.05 -28.45 9.93
CA MET A 255 -13.38 -27.64 8.91
C MET A 255 -13.15 -26.20 9.37
N ALA A 256 -14.19 -25.54 9.88
CA ALA A 256 -14.11 -24.16 10.37
C ALA A 256 -13.13 -24.03 11.55
N ALA A 257 -13.18 -24.96 12.51
CA ALA A 257 -12.26 -24.98 13.65
C ALA A 257 -10.81 -25.20 13.22
N PHE A 258 -10.56 -26.10 12.26
CA PHE A 258 -9.21 -26.36 11.76
C PHE A 258 -8.62 -25.15 11.03
N CYS A 259 -9.38 -24.54 10.12
CA CYS A 259 -8.97 -23.34 9.40
C CYS A 259 -8.67 -22.17 10.37
N ALA A 260 -9.54 -21.92 11.34
CA ALA A 260 -9.34 -20.85 12.32
C ALA A 260 -8.05 -21.04 13.14
N ASN A 261 -7.76 -22.27 13.56
CA ASN A 261 -6.53 -22.58 14.30
C ASN A 261 -5.27 -22.42 13.42
N GLY A 262 -5.33 -22.82 12.15
CA GLY A 262 -4.23 -22.62 11.20
C GLY A 262 -3.91 -21.14 10.94
N TYR A 263 -4.94 -20.31 10.77
CA TYR A 263 -4.77 -18.86 10.62
C TYR A 263 -4.20 -18.21 11.88
N LEU A 264 -4.74 -18.57 13.05
CA LEU A 264 -4.28 -18.08 14.33
C LEU A 264 -2.80 -18.45 14.58
N ALA A 265 -2.39 -19.67 14.24
CA ALA A 265 -1.00 -20.13 14.38
C ALA A 265 -0.02 -19.26 13.58
N SER A 266 -0.33 -18.99 12.32
CA SER A 266 0.51 -18.17 11.46
C SER A 266 0.54 -16.69 11.90
N ASP A 267 -0.62 -16.13 12.23
CA ASP A 267 -0.73 -14.70 12.53
C ASP A 267 -0.11 -14.36 13.89
N THR A 268 -0.21 -15.26 14.87
CA THR A 268 0.47 -15.10 16.16
C THR A 268 1.99 -15.19 16.02
N ALA A 269 2.51 -16.10 15.19
CA ALA A 269 3.93 -16.18 14.87
C ALA A 269 4.44 -14.89 14.17
N PHE A 270 3.64 -14.32 13.28
CA PHE A 270 3.95 -13.04 12.63
C PHE A 270 4.03 -11.89 13.64
N ILE A 271 3.02 -11.73 14.50
CA ILE A 271 2.97 -10.68 15.54
C ILE A 271 4.19 -10.74 16.45
N VAL A 272 4.52 -11.93 16.95
CA VAL A 272 5.62 -12.13 17.89
C VAL A 272 6.99 -11.85 17.27
N THR A 273 7.12 -12.01 15.95
CA THR A 273 8.37 -11.67 15.25
C THR A 273 8.47 -10.17 14.95
N VAL A 274 7.36 -9.54 14.55
CA VAL A 274 7.37 -8.17 14.02
C VAL A 274 7.23 -7.10 15.10
N VAL A 275 6.37 -7.30 16.11
CA VAL A 275 6.13 -6.30 17.16
C VAL A 275 7.41 -5.93 17.93
N PRO A 276 8.31 -6.87 18.30
CA PRO A 276 9.53 -6.55 19.04
C PRO A 276 10.47 -5.55 18.35
N ILE A 277 10.43 -5.43 17.01
CA ILE A 277 11.19 -4.43 16.25
C ILE A 277 10.93 -3.02 16.79
N ILE A 278 9.70 -2.74 17.23
CA ILE A 278 9.31 -1.47 17.86
C ILE A 278 10.09 -1.22 19.15
N ALA A 279 10.27 -2.26 19.98
CA ALA A 279 11.04 -2.14 21.23
C ALA A 279 12.50 -1.91 20.91
N TYR A 280 13.05 -2.68 19.96
CA TYR A 280 14.46 -2.57 19.61
C TYR A 280 14.80 -1.16 19.09
N ALA A 281 13.97 -0.60 18.21
CA ALA A 281 14.14 0.78 17.73
C ALA A 281 14.06 1.81 18.87
N ASN A 282 13.05 1.72 19.75
CA ASN A 282 12.90 2.64 20.88
C ASN A 282 14.04 2.50 21.91
N SER A 283 14.53 1.28 22.14
CA SER A 283 15.66 1.02 23.05
C SER A 283 16.97 1.52 22.45
N LEU A 284 17.17 1.35 21.13
CA LEU A 284 18.32 1.93 20.43
C LEU A 284 18.30 3.47 20.50
N GLN A 285 17.13 4.09 20.32
CA GLN A 285 16.97 5.54 20.51
C GLN A 285 17.39 5.97 21.92
N ASN A 286 17.01 5.22 22.95
CA ASN A 286 17.39 5.52 24.32
C ASN A 286 18.91 5.40 24.53
N GLU A 287 19.57 4.39 23.96
CA GLU A 287 21.04 4.27 23.97
C GLU A 287 21.71 5.46 23.28
N ILE A 288 21.23 5.87 22.11
CA ILE A 288 21.75 7.03 21.38
C ILE A 288 21.59 8.32 22.21
N ARG A 289 20.42 8.52 22.82
CA ARG A 289 20.17 9.68 23.68
C ARG A 289 21.13 9.72 24.87
N ASN A 290 21.37 8.58 25.50
CA ASN A 290 22.31 8.47 26.61
C ASN A 290 23.76 8.69 26.16
N PHE A 291 24.13 8.19 24.99
CA PHE A 291 25.43 8.44 24.39
C PHE A 291 25.64 9.94 24.11
N ASN A 292 24.63 10.63 23.61
CA ASN A 292 24.68 12.08 23.40
C ASN A 292 24.85 12.88 24.71
N LEU A 293 24.30 12.40 25.84
CA LEU A 293 24.56 13.00 27.15
C LEU A 293 26.01 12.80 27.59
N LEU A 294 26.61 11.64 27.33
CA LEU A 294 28.03 11.38 27.59
C LEU A 294 28.94 12.30 26.76
N LEU A 295 28.58 12.58 25.50
CA LEU A 295 29.28 13.55 24.64
C LEU A 295 29.16 15.01 25.08
N GLN A 296 28.25 15.31 26.02
CA GLN A 296 28.05 16.64 26.59
C GLN A 296 28.66 16.79 27.99
N ALA A 297 29.16 15.71 28.59
CA ALA A 297 29.76 15.73 29.92
C ALA A 297 31.07 16.56 29.93
N PRO A 298 31.35 17.31 31.02
CA PRO A 298 32.56 18.13 31.13
C PRO A 298 33.85 17.30 31.23
N GLU A 299 33.79 16.09 31.81
CA GLU A 299 34.88 15.12 31.82
C GLU A 299 34.64 14.06 30.75
N ARG A 300 35.54 13.99 29.76
CA ARG A 300 35.39 13.15 28.58
C ARG A 300 36.33 11.95 28.65
N ASP A 301 35.76 10.76 28.83
CA ASP A 301 36.48 9.49 28.71
C ASP A 301 36.33 8.95 27.27
N GLU A 302 37.37 9.13 26.46
CA GLU A 302 37.38 8.68 25.05
C GLU A 302 37.32 7.16 24.89
N ALA A 303 37.84 6.40 25.87
CA ALA A 303 37.78 4.94 25.82
C ALA A 303 36.33 4.47 26.03
N LEU A 304 35.64 5.08 27.01
CA LEU A 304 34.22 4.81 27.26
C LEU A 304 33.33 5.24 26.08
N ILE A 305 33.62 6.37 25.43
CA ILE A 305 32.89 6.84 24.23
C ILE A 305 33.07 5.85 23.08
N ALA A 306 34.29 5.39 22.82
CA ALA A 306 34.56 4.41 21.78
C ALA A 306 33.83 3.08 22.05
N GLU A 307 33.84 2.60 23.30
CA GLU A 307 33.14 1.38 23.72
C GLU A 307 31.62 1.50 23.51
N LYS A 308 31.02 2.61 23.96
CA LYS A 308 29.56 2.83 23.83
C LYS A 308 29.13 3.02 22.37
N LEU A 309 29.93 3.70 21.55
CA LEU A 309 29.63 3.82 20.12
C LEU A 309 29.71 2.46 19.42
N LEU A 310 30.72 1.65 19.73
CA LEU A 310 30.86 0.30 19.19
C LEU A 310 29.65 -0.57 19.60
N ARG A 311 29.21 -0.46 20.85
CA ARG A 311 27.99 -1.14 21.33
C ARG A 311 26.75 -0.71 20.55
N ILE A 312 26.54 0.58 20.31
CA ILE A 312 25.41 1.09 19.49
C ILE A 312 25.47 0.52 18.07
N CYS A 313 26.67 0.48 17.46
CA CYS A 313 26.84 -0.10 16.13
C CYS A 313 26.49 -1.59 16.10
N GLN A 314 26.92 -2.36 17.10
CA GLN A 314 26.58 -3.78 17.23
C GLN A 314 25.08 -3.99 17.42
N LEU A 315 24.42 -3.18 18.26
CA LEU A 315 22.97 -3.23 18.48
C LEU A 315 22.20 -2.92 17.20
N HIS A 316 22.56 -1.86 16.49
CA HIS A 316 21.95 -1.52 15.20
C HIS A 316 22.16 -2.63 14.16
N GLN A 317 23.35 -3.21 14.09
CA GLN A 317 23.64 -4.32 13.17
C GLN A 317 22.78 -5.55 13.47
N MET A 318 22.62 -5.94 14.73
CA MET A 318 21.76 -7.06 15.12
C MET A 318 20.28 -6.80 14.76
N ILE A 319 19.81 -5.56 14.93
CA ILE A 319 18.44 -5.16 14.56
C ILE A 319 18.24 -5.24 13.04
N ASP A 320 19.17 -4.69 12.25
CA ASP A 320 19.09 -4.68 10.79
C ASP A 320 19.16 -6.10 10.21
N GLU A 321 20.04 -6.96 10.73
CA GLU A 321 20.13 -8.36 10.31
C GLU A 321 18.83 -9.12 10.59
N PHE A 322 18.28 -8.98 11.80
CA PHE A 322 17.00 -9.57 12.18
C PHE A 322 15.84 -9.05 11.30
N GLU A 323 15.78 -7.74 11.06
CA GLU A 323 14.74 -7.13 10.23
C GLU A 323 14.80 -7.64 8.79
N GLN A 324 16.00 -7.71 8.19
CA GLN A 324 16.18 -8.22 6.83
C GLN A 324 15.78 -9.69 6.70
N GLU A 325 16.10 -10.52 7.68
CA GLU A 325 15.69 -11.93 7.73
C GLU A 325 14.16 -12.06 7.88
N ALA A 326 13.54 -11.27 8.76
CA ALA A 326 12.09 -11.26 8.96
C ALA A 326 11.36 -10.84 7.68
N ILE A 327 11.83 -9.78 7.00
CA ILE A 327 11.27 -9.32 5.73
C ILE A 327 11.39 -10.40 4.65
N ALA A 328 12.57 -11.00 4.49
CA ALA A 328 12.80 -12.02 3.49
C ALA A 328 11.90 -13.25 3.69
N HIS A 329 11.67 -13.62 4.95
CA HIS A 329 10.83 -14.75 5.34
C HIS A 329 9.34 -14.50 5.05
N PHE A 330 8.80 -13.34 5.46
CA PHE A 330 7.37 -13.07 5.35
C PHE A 330 6.93 -12.53 3.98
N LYS A 331 7.84 -12.04 3.13
CA LYS A 331 7.51 -11.41 1.84
C LYS A 331 6.59 -12.27 0.95
N GLY A 332 6.92 -13.55 0.77
CA GLY A 332 6.13 -14.45 -0.08
C GLY A 332 4.76 -14.78 0.50
N GLY A 333 4.69 -15.01 1.82
CA GLY A 333 3.45 -15.29 2.55
C GLY A 333 2.48 -14.11 2.52
N CYS A 334 2.97 -12.91 2.81
CA CYS A 334 2.17 -11.68 2.79
C CYS A 334 1.63 -11.37 1.38
N LEU A 335 2.41 -11.62 0.31
CA LEU A 335 1.97 -11.40 -1.07
C LEU A 335 0.80 -12.32 -1.44
N VAL A 336 0.96 -13.62 -1.23
CA VAL A 336 -0.09 -14.62 -1.52
C VAL A 336 -1.33 -14.33 -0.68
N GLN A 337 -1.14 -13.95 0.59
CA GLN A 337 -2.24 -13.63 1.48
C GLN A 337 -3.03 -12.41 0.99
N VAL A 338 -2.38 -11.26 0.72
CA VAL A 338 -3.09 -10.05 0.28
C VAL A 338 -3.77 -10.26 -1.07
N ALA A 339 -3.12 -10.96 -2.01
CA ALA A 339 -3.69 -11.24 -3.33
C ALA A 339 -4.97 -12.11 -3.25
N LEU A 340 -4.94 -13.20 -2.48
CA LEU A 340 -6.09 -14.08 -2.32
C LEU A 340 -7.18 -13.42 -1.46
N GLN A 341 -6.81 -12.64 -0.44
CA GLN A 341 -7.73 -12.01 0.51
C GLN A 341 -8.56 -10.88 -0.12
N ALA A 342 -8.00 -10.12 -1.07
CA ALA A 342 -8.76 -9.12 -1.82
C ALA A 342 -9.92 -9.76 -2.62
N GLY A 343 -9.65 -10.90 -3.27
CA GLY A 343 -10.67 -11.68 -3.97
C GLY A 343 -11.73 -12.24 -3.02
N THR A 344 -11.33 -12.80 -1.88
CA THR A 344 -12.27 -13.36 -0.88
C THR A 344 -13.14 -12.29 -0.21
N LEU A 345 -12.62 -11.09 0.04
CA LEU A 345 -13.40 -9.98 0.60
C LEU A 345 -14.49 -9.50 -0.37
N LEU A 346 -14.18 -9.40 -1.66
CA LEU A 346 -15.18 -9.07 -2.68
C LEU A 346 -16.25 -10.16 -2.79
N LEU A 347 -15.81 -11.42 -2.77
CA LEU A 347 -16.66 -12.59 -2.84
C LEU A 347 -17.65 -12.68 -1.68
N THR A 348 -17.18 -12.42 -0.45
CA THR A 348 -18.02 -12.46 0.76
C THR A 348 -19.08 -11.37 0.78
N ILE A 349 -18.75 -10.14 0.35
CA ILE A 349 -19.74 -9.06 0.21
C ILE A 349 -20.79 -9.44 -0.85
N PHE A 350 -20.34 -9.96 -1.99
CA PHE A 350 -21.23 -10.36 -3.09
C PHE A 350 -22.19 -11.49 -2.69
N LEU A 351 -21.69 -12.51 -2.00
CA LEU A 351 -22.50 -13.63 -1.48
C LEU A 351 -23.48 -13.19 -0.39
N ALA A 352 -23.06 -12.29 0.51
CA ALA A 352 -23.96 -11.73 1.52
C ALA A 352 -25.10 -10.92 0.90
N TYR A 353 -24.82 -10.17 -0.19
CA TYR A 353 -25.81 -9.32 -0.86
C TYR A 353 -26.81 -10.12 -1.71
N ILE A 354 -26.34 -11.07 -2.51
CA ILE A 354 -27.21 -11.83 -3.43
C ILE A 354 -27.97 -12.94 -2.71
N CYS A 355 -27.29 -13.69 -1.84
CA CYS A 355 -27.83 -14.93 -1.28
C CYS A 355 -28.39 -14.75 0.14
N GLY A 356 -28.22 -13.55 0.73
CA GLY A 356 -28.50 -13.36 2.15
C GLY A 356 -27.64 -14.26 3.04
N TYR A 357 -26.48 -14.70 2.56
CA TYR A 357 -25.61 -15.66 3.26
C TYR A 357 -24.94 -14.97 4.46
N VAL A 358 -25.63 -14.97 5.60
CA VAL A 358 -25.25 -14.24 6.82
C VAL A 358 -23.89 -14.71 7.36
N GLN A 359 -23.51 -15.96 7.10
CA GLN A 359 -22.23 -16.53 7.48
C GLN A 359 -21.06 -15.85 6.77
N ALA A 360 -21.22 -15.39 5.53
CA ALA A 360 -20.19 -14.62 4.83
C ALA A 360 -19.86 -13.30 5.53
N LEU A 361 -20.81 -12.67 6.23
CA LEU A 361 -20.54 -11.46 7.03
C LEU A 361 -19.62 -11.76 8.22
N SER A 362 -19.74 -12.95 8.82
CA SER A 362 -18.86 -13.36 9.93
C SER A 362 -17.43 -13.62 9.44
N ILE A 363 -17.29 -14.27 8.29
CA ILE A 363 -15.99 -14.50 7.63
C ILE A 363 -15.37 -13.17 7.19
N PHE A 364 -16.18 -12.26 6.63
CA PHE A 364 -15.76 -10.93 6.20
C PHE A 364 -15.14 -10.12 7.34
N MET A 365 -15.76 -10.13 8.53
CA MET A 365 -15.22 -9.44 9.71
C MET A 365 -13.84 -9.98 10.13
N ALA A 366 -13.67 -11.32 10.12
CA ALA A 366 -12.38 -11.95 10.42
C ALA A 366 -11.32 -11.59 9.38
N LEU A 367 -11.68 -11.61 8.09
CA LEU A 367 -10.78 -11.26 7.00
C LEU A 367 -10.39 -9.77 7.01
N ILE A 368 -11.30 -8.84 7.32
CA ILE A 368 -10.95 -7.42 7.47
C ILE A 368 -9.99 -7.21 8.62
N PHE A 369 -10.24 -7.87 9.76
CA PHE A 369 -9.36 -7.77 10.92
C PHE A 369 -7.94 -8.27 10.57
N GLN A 370 -7.85 -9.42 9.91
CA GLN A 370 -6.59 -9.97 9.45
C GLN A 370 -5.88 -9.01 8.49
N LEU A 371 -6.55 -8.47 7.47
CA LEU A 371 -5.93 -7.51 6.54
C LEU A 371 -5.42 -6.26 7.27
N THR A 372 -6.24 -5.71 8.17
CA THR A 372 -5.91 -4.53 8.97
C THR A 372 -4.67 -4.77 9.82
N GLN A 373 -4.54 -5.95 10.43
CA GLN A 373 -3.37 -6.32 11.24
C GLN A 373 -2.07 -6.28 10.43
N TYR A 374 -2.05 -6.93 9.25
CA TYR A 374 -0.85 -6.98 8.41
C TYR A 374 -0.45 -5.59 7.91
N CYS A 375 -1.44 -4.78 7.49
CA CYS A 375 -1.19 -3.41 7.04
C CYS A 375 -0.72 -2.48 8.17
N ALA A 376 -1.35 -2.56 9.35
CA ALA A 376 -0.98 -1.74 10.51
C ALA A 376 0.43 -2.05 11.00
N LEU A 377 0.78 -3.34 11.15
CA LEU A 377 2.12 -3.74 11.57
C LEU A 377 3.18 -3.34 10.54
N GLY A 378 2.92 -3.50 9.24
CA GLY A 378 3.84 -3.04 8.19
C GLY A 378 4.08 -1.53 8.20
N THR A 379 3.04 -0.74 8.46
CA THR A 379 3.15 0.72 8.58
C THR A 379 3.98 1.11 9.80
N ILE A 380 3.76 0.45 10.95
CA ILE A 380 4.49 0.72 12.18
C ILE A 380 5.98 0.38 12.05
N VAL A 381 6.32 -0.76 11.42
CA VAL A 381 7.73 -1.13 11.15
C VAL A 381 8.39 -0.07 10.29
N THR A 382 7.72 0.37 9.21
CA THR A 382 8.29 1.38 8.32
C THR A 382 8.52 2.71 9.03
N ALA A 383 7.54 3.18 9.80
CA ALA A 383 7.68 4.39 10.60
C ALA A 383 8.82 4.28 11.64
N LYS A 384 9.05 3.09 12.21
CA LYS A 384 10.14 2.84 13.17
C LYS A 384 11.50 2.78 12.48
N ASN A 385 11.58 2.25 11.27
CA ASN A 385 12.80 2.29 10.48
C ASN A 385 13.18 3.73 10.10
N ASP A 386 12.22 4.55 9.65
CA ASP A 386 12.43 5.97 9.38
C ASP A 386 12.87 6.75 10.63
N GLN A 387 12.26 6.45 11.77
CA GLN A 387 12.66 7.02 13.04
C GLN A 387 14.11 6.65 13.40
N MET A 388 14.50 5.39 13.20
CA MET A 388 15.86 4.93 13.48
C MET A 388 16.90 5.67 12.62
N ILE A 389 16.59 6.01 11.36
CA ILE A 389 17.45 6.85 10.51
C ILE A 389 17.66 8.23 11.16
N HIS A 390 16.58 8.85 11.65
CA HIS A 390 16.66 10.14 12.33
C HIS A 390 17.44 10.06 13.65
N ASP A 391 17.18 9.03 14.45
CA ASP A 391 17.85 8.80 15.74
C ASP A 391 19.37 8.61 15.53
N ILE A 392 19.79 7.87 14.49
CA ILE A 392 21.21 7.73 14.12
C ILE A 392 21.82 9.07 13.69
N TYR A 393 21.08 9.88 12.95
CA TYR A 393 21.54 11.20 12.53
C TYR A 393 21.70 12.18 13.71
N GLU A 394 20.90 12.03 14.76
CA GLU A 394 20.99 12.83 16.00
C GLU A 394 22.22 12.52 16.85
N ILE A 395 22.99 11.46 16.55
CA ILE A 395 24.28 11.22 17.22
C ILE A 395 25.14 12.47 17.07
N GLY A 396 25.78 12.92 18.16
CA GLY A 396 26.68 14.08 18.19
C GLY A 396 27.99 13.89 17.42
N TRP A 397 27.92 13.46 16.15
CA TRP A 397 29.03 13.06 15.30
C TRP A 397 30.10 14.14 15.15
N HIS A 398 29.71 15.41 15.20
CA HIS A 398 30.64 16.56 15.14
C HIS A 398 31.62 16.61 16.33
N ARG A 399 31.34 15.89 17.43
CA ARG A 399 32.20 15.81 18.62
C ARG A 399 33.07 14.56 18.65
N LEU A 400 32.82 13.60 17.75
CA LEU A 400 33.53 12.33 17.69
C LEU A 400 34.82 12.45 16.89
N ASP A 401 35.76 11.53 17.12
CA ASP A 401 36.99 11.44 16.34
C ASP A 401 36.71 10.95 14.91
N LYS A 402 37.62 11.24 13.96
CA LYS A 402 37.48 10.84 12.55
C LYS A 402 37.10 9.37 12.31
N PRO A 403 37.73 8.35 12.96
CA PRO A 403 37.31 6.95 12.78
C PRO A 403 35.88 6.69 13.28
N GLN A 404 35.49 7.31 14.39
CA GLN A 404 34.14 7.20 14.97
C GLN A 404 33.08 7.89 14.08
N GLN A 405 33.41 9.03 13.48
CA GLN A 405 32.56 9.71 12.49
C GLN A 405 32.31 8.82 11.27
N GLN A 406 33.33 8.08 10.81
CA GLN A 406 33.19 7.13 9.71
C GLN A 406 32.27 5.95 10.07
N MET A 407 32.33 5.45 11.31
CA MET A 407 31.40 4.41 11.79
C MET A 407 29.96 4.90 11.77
N VAL A 408 29.68 6.11 12.28
CA VAL A 408 28.33 6.71 12.25
C VAL A 408 27.86 6.95 10.81
N ALA A 409 28.74 7.41 9.92
CA ALA A 409 28.41 7.60 8.51
C ALA A 409 28.07 6.27 7.81
N PHE A 410 28.81 5.20 8.11
CA PHE A 410 28.51 3.85 7.59
C PHE A 410 27.19 3.32 8.14
N MET A 411 26.95 3.48 9.44
CA MET A 411 25.71 3.09 10.11
C MET A 411 24.50 3.83 9.50
N LEU A 412 24.61 5.15 9.31
CA LEU A 412 23.58 5.97 8.66
C LEU A 412 23.35 5.55 7.20
N HIS A 413 24.42 5.31 6.44
CA HIS A 413 24.31 4.83 5.07
C HIS A 413 23.57 3.49 4.99
N ARG A 414 23.82 2.57 5.93
CA ARG A 414 23.13 1.28 5.98
C ARG A 414 21.66 1.46 6.37
N ALA A 415 21.36 2.27 7.38
CA ALA A 415 19.98 2.58 7.78
C ALA A 415 19.17 3.22 6.65
N GLN A 416 19.76 4.14 5.88
CA GLN A 416 19.12 4.78 4.72
C GLN A 416 18.86 3.83 3.54
N ASN A 417 19.58 2.71 3.47
CA ASN A 417 19.42 1.69 2.44
C ASN A 417 18.74 0.41 2.96
N ALA A 418 18.21 0.43 4.18
CA ALA A 418 17.49 -0.70 4.77
C ALA A 418 16.22 -1.00 3.95
N LYS A 419 15.90 -2.28 3.81
CA LYS A 419 14.75 -2.74 3.03
C LYS A 419 13.48 -2.51 3.83
N GLU A 420 12.48 -1.84 3.26
CA GLU A 420 11.16 -1.66 3.89
C GLU A 420 10.35 -2.97 3.88
N LEU A 421 9.57 -3.25 4.94
CA LEU A 421 8.56 -4.33 4.95
C LEU A 421 7.39 -3.94 4.04
N SER A 422 7.54 -4.20 2.75
CA SER A 422 6.51 -3.93 1.75
C SER A 422 5.73 -5.19 1.38
N VAL A 423 4.40 -5.05 1.30
CA VAL A 423 3.57 -6.02 0.59
C VAL A 423 3.91 -5.90 -0.88
N GLY A 424 4.78 -6.78 -1.38
CA GLY A 424 5.15 -6.81 -2.79
C GLY A 424 5.80 -5.53 -3.35
N GLY A 425 6.43 -4.69 -2.52
CA GLY A 425 7.11 -3.47 -2.99
C GLY A 425 6.29 -2.18 -2.95
N VAL A 426 5.08 -2.15 -2.38
CA VAL A 426 4.23 -0.96 -2.41
C VAL A 426 4.34 -0.16 -1.10
N ALA A 427 4.69 1.12 -1.23
CA ALA A 427 5.34 2.00 -0.24
C ALA A 427 4.37 2.97 0.52
N PRO A 428 4.86 3.74 1.53
CA PRO A 428 4.04 4.50 2.50
C PRO A 428 3.68 5.96 2.12
N LEU A 429 3.13 6.69 3.11
CA LEU A 429 2.09 7.72 3.00
C LEU A 429 2.61 9.16 3.25
N ASN A 430 2.50 10.06 2.23
CA ASN A 430 2.37 11.55 2.27
C ASN A 430 3.24 12.28 1.21
N LEU A 431 2.88 12.10 -0.06
CA LEU A 431 3.55 12.74 -1.19
C LEU A 431 3.10 14.21 -1.39
N VAL A 432 1.88 14.56 -0.97
CA VAL A 432 1.31 15.91 -1.16
C VAL A 432 1.95 16.97 -0.28
N THR A 433 2.27 16.65 0.98
CA THR A 433 2.97 17.60 1.86
C THR A 433 4.40 17.81 1.38
N TYR A 434 5.02 16.79 0.80
CA TYR A 434 6.35 16.87 0.22
C TYR A 434 6.38 17.76 -1.04
N VAL A 435 5.41 17.59 -1.96
CA VAL A 435 5.20 18.48 -3.12
C VAL A 435 5.04 19.95 -2.70
N GLN A 436 4.23 20.23 -1.68
CA GLN A 436 4.03 21.59 -1.19
C GLN A 436 5.32 22.21 -0.62
N LYS A 437 6.14 21.40 0.07
CA LYS A 437 7.44 21.85 0.59
C LYS A 437 8.41 22.19 -0.54
N ILE A 438 8.59 21.31 -1.53
CA ILE A 438 9.49 21.57 -2.66
C ILE A 438 9.02 22.80 -3.46
N TYR A 439 7.72 22.89 -3.72
CA TYR A 439 7.14 24.05 -4.41
C TYR A 439 7.47 25.36 -3.69
N ALA A 440 7.26 25.43 -2.36
CA ALA A 440 7.53 26.62 -1.57
C ALA A 440 9.03 27.02 -1.59
N ILE A 441 9.94 26.05 -1.65
CA ILE A 441 11.38 26.31 -1.74
C ILE A 441 11.73 26.92 -3.11
N PHE A 442 11.19 26.40 -4.21
CA PHE A 442 11.43 26.99 -5.54
C PHE A 442 10.75 28.36 -5.72
N ASP A 443 9.56 28.56 -5.14
CA ASP A 443 8.81 29.84 -5.17
C ASP A 443 9.51 30.96 -4.37
N SER A 444 10.46 30.61 -3.50
CA SER A 444 11.28 31.57 -2.76
C SER A 444 12.22 32.39 -3.66
N ASP A 445 12.58 31.89 -4.86
CA ASP A 445 13.31 32.69 -5.86
C ASP A 445 12.33 33.35 -6.83
N GLU A 446 12.36 34.68 -6.88
CA GLU A 446 11.47 35.47 -7.74
C GLU A 446 11.59 35.10 -9.23
N ARG A 447 12.75 34.61 -9.65
CA ARG A 447 13.02 34.21 -11.04
C ARG A 447 12.34 32.89 -11.41
N ASN A 448 11.99 32.05 -10.45
CA ASN A 448 11.30 30.78 -10.69
C ASN A 448 9.76 30.94 -10.68
N ARG A 449 9.22 32.03 -10.11
CA ARG A 449 7.77 32.32 -10.08
C ARG A 449 7.07 32.24 -11.44
N PRO A 450 7.59 32.81 -12.55
CA PRO A 450 6.93 32.69 -13.86
C PRO A 450 6.92 31.25 -14.39
N ILE A 451 7.98 30.49 -14.15
CA ILE A 451 8.09 29.07 -14.54
C ILE A 451 7.08 28.22 -13.77
N LEU A 452 6.99 28.42 -12.46
CA LEU A 452 6.02 27.73 -11.61
C LEU A 452 4.58 28.12 -11.96
N ARG A 453 4.30 29.38 -12.29
CA ARG A 453 2.97 29.81 -12.74
C ARG A 453 2.57 29.17 -14.06
N ASP A 454 3.46 29.10 -15.04
CA ASP A 454 3.22 28.40 -16.30
C ASP A 454 2.92 26.91 -16.05
N MET A 455 3.70 26.27 -15.17
CA MET A 455 3.45 24.89 -14.74
C MET A 455 2.06 24.72 -14.09
N VAL A 456 1.68 25.57 -13.13
CA VAL A 456 0.36 25.51 -12.48
C VAL A 456 -0.76 25.73 -13.50
N THR A 457 -0.59 26.67 -14.43
CA THR A 457 -1.58 26.97 -15.47
C THR A 457 -1.79 25.76 -16.39
N LYS A 458 -0.70 25.14 -16.86
CA LYS A 458 -0.74 23.91 -17.67
C LYS A 458 -1.34 22.74 -16.89
N MET A 459 -0.98 22.57 -15.62
CA MET A 459 -1.54 21.55 -14.74
C MET A 459 -3.07 21.71 -14.60
N VAL A 460 -3.55 22.91 -14.30
CA VAL A 460 -4.99 23.19 -14.18
C VAL A 460 -5.71 22.98 -15.52
N PHE A 461 -5.09 23.36 -16.63
CA PHE A 461 -5.64 23.10 -17.96
C PHE A 461 -5.79 21.60 -18.24
N ILE A 462 -4.74 20.80 -17.98
CA ILE A 462 -4.77 19.34 -18.16
C ILE A 462 -5.84 18.71 -17.27
N LEU A 463 -5.90 19.07 -15.97
CA LEU A 463 -6.90 18.55 -15.04
C LEU A 463 -8.34 18.86 -15.51
N LYS A 464 -8.59 20.08 -15.98
CA LYS A 464 -9.89 20.48 -16.54
C LYS A 464 -10.23 19.71 -17.81
N ALA A 465 -9.27 19.56 -18.73
CA ALA A 465 -9.46 18.79 -19.96
C ALA A 465 -9.81 17.33 -19.65
N THR A 466 -9.11 16.69 -18.71
CA THR A 466 -9.42 15.34 -18.23
C THR A 466 -10.82 15.25 -17.63
N THR A 467 -11.23 16.22 -16.80
CA THR A 467 -12.61 16.26 -16.27
C THR A 467 -13.66 16.32 -17.38
N VAL A 468 -13.44 17.15 -18.41
CA VAL A 468 -14.36 17.25 -19.56
C VAL A 468 -14.42 15.93 -20.34
N ILE A 469 -13.29 15.26 -20.55
CA ILE A 469 -13.24 13.97 -21.27
C ILE A 469 -14.02 12.89 -20.51
N TYR A 470 -13.84 12.77 -19.19
CA TYR A 470 -14.62 11.81 -18.39
C TYR A 470 -16.11 12.14 -18.36
N ALA A 471 -16.48 13.42 -18.22
CA ALA A 471 -17.87 13.84 -18.23
C ALA A 471 -18.54 13.56 -19.59
N THR A 472 -17.84 13.83 -20.70
CA THR A 472 -18.34 13.56 -22.05
C THR A 472 -18.42 12.06 -22.35
N ALA A 473 -17.44 11.26 -21.92
CA ALA A 473 -17.49 9.80 -22.09
C ALA A 473 -18.65 9.16 -21.30
N GLY A 474 -18.85 9.54 -20.03
CA GLY A 474 -19.97 9.07 -19.22
C GLY A 474 -21.33 9.54 -19.77
N GLY A 475 -21.40 10.80 -20.19
CA GLY A 475 -22.58 11.38 -20.83
C GLY A 475 -22.94 10.70 -22.15
N ALA A 476 -21.94 10.37 -22.98
CA ALA A 476 -22.15 9.67 -24.24
C ALA A 476 -22.70 8.25 -24.06
N ILE A 477 -22.29 7.53 -23.00
CA ILE A 477 -22.88 6.23 -22.65
C ILE A 477 -24.37 6.39 -22.34
N ILE A 478 -24.73 7.32 -21.45
CA ILE A 478 -26.13 7.57 -21.07
C ILE A 478 -26.96 8.03 -22.28
N PHE A 479 -26.42 8.96 -23.08
CA PHE A 479 -27.08 9.50 -24.26
C PHE A 479 -27.32 8.42 -25.33
N SER A 480 -26.34 7.55 -25.58
CA SER A 480 -26.47 6.47 -26.56
C SER A 480 -27.59 5.49 -26.21
N VAL A 481 -27.82 5.23 -24.92
CA VAL A 481 -28.91 4.34 -24.44
C VAL A 481 -30.27 4.99 -24.65
N VAL A 482 -30.40 6.29 -24.30
CA VAL A 482 -31.64 7.04 -24.54
C VAL A 482 -31.96 7.11 -26.03
N LEU A 483 -30.96 7.37 -26.86
CA LEU A 483 -31.13 7.48 -28.30
C LEU A 483 -31.50 6.14 -28.93
N TYR A 484 -30.80 5.06 -28.56
CA TYR A 484 -31.10 3.71 -29.07
C TYR A 484 -32.51 3.23 -28.64
N SER A 485 -32.89 3.49 -27.39
CA SER A 485 -34.22 3.19 -26.85
C SER A 485 -35.32 3.98 -27.57
N ALA A 486 -35.07 5.26 -27.88
CA ALA A 486 -36.00 6.11 -28.64
C ALA A 486 -36.16 5.66 -30.11
N PHE A 487 -35.08 5.24 -30.77
CA PHE A 487 -35.11 4.80 -32.17
C PHE A 487 -35.77 3.43 -32.36
N THR A 488 -35.44 2.47 -31.49
CA THR A 488 -35.94 1.08 -31.60
C THR A 488 -37.32 0.88 -30.97
N ARG A 489 -37.81 1.86 -30.20
CA ARG A 489 -39.02 1.77 -29.36
C ARG A 489 -39.01 0.55 -28.42
N GLN A 490 -37.82 0.07 -28.04
CA GLN A 490 -37.62 -1.05 -27.13
C GLN A 490 -36.81 -0.61 -25.91
N HIS A 491 -37.11 -1.21 -24.76
CA HIS A 491 -36.39 -0.96 -23.51
C HIS A 491 -34.98 -1.55 -23.57
N PHE A 492 -33.99 -0.72 -23.91
CA PHE A 492 -32.59 -1.10 -23.97
C PHE A 492 -31.84 -0.74 -22.69
N ILE A 493 -31.24 -1.73 -22.04
CA ILE A 493 -30.56 -1.55 -20.76
C ILE A 493 -29.11 -1.10 -20.98
N ALA A 494 -28.66 -0.09 -20.23
CA ALA A 494 -27.33 0.51 -20.38
C ALA A 494 -26.19 -0.47 -20.03
N ILE A 495 -26.33 -1.17 -18.91
CA ILE A 495 -25.36 -2.13 -18.39
C ILE A 495 -26.10 -3.46 -18.23
N SER A 496 -25.47 -4.59 -18.58
CA SER A 496 -26.07 -5.93 -18.42
C SER A 496 -26.10 -6.38 -16.95
N VAL A 497 -26.68 -5.55 -16.08
CA VAL A 497 -26.86 -5.76 -14.63
C VAL A 497 -28.34 -5.59 -14.32
N PHE A 498 -28.97 -6.67 -13.89
CA PHE A 498 -30.38 -6.71 -13.52
C PHE A 498 -30.57 -6.37 -12.05
N ILE A 499 -31.57 -5.54 -11.75
CA ILE A 499 -31.95 -5.21 -10.37
C ILE A 499 -32.93 -6.30 -9.88
N PRO A 500 -32.62 -7.01 -8.78
CA PRO A 500 -33.52 -8.01 -8.22
C PRO A 500 -34.90 -7.41 -7.91
N TYR A 501 -35.98 -8.14 -8.24
CA TYR A 501 -37.38 -7.75 -8.01
C TYR A 501 -37.90 -6.55 -8.83
N VAL A 502 -37.12 -6.01 -9.76
CA VAL A 502 -37.55 -4.95 -10.69
C VAL A 502 -37.67 -5.53 -12.09
N ASP A 503 -38.89 -5.56 -12.62
CA ASP A 503 -39.14 -5.98 -13.99
C ASP A 503 -38.69 -4.87 -14.97
N HIS A 504 -37.57 -5.11 -15.65
CA HIS A 504 -36.98 -4.20 -16.64
C HIS A 504 -37.79 -4.11 -17.93
N THR A 505 -38.76 -5.01 -18.14
CA THR A 505 -39.68 -4.97 -19.29
C THR A 505 -40.86 -4.02 -19.06
N SER A 506 -41.16 -3.71 -17.79
CA SER A 506 -42.16 -2.71 -17.39
C SER A 506 -41.58 -1.30 -17.47
N SER A 507 -42.34 -0.33 -17.99
CA SER A 507 -41.88 1.06 -18.16
C SER A 507 -41.38 1.71 -16.87
N ILE A 508 -41.99 1.39 -15.73
CA ILE A 508 -41.59 1.91 -14.41
C ILE A 508 -40.28 1.25 -13.95
N GLY A 509 -40.15 -0.06 -14.14
CA GLY A 509 -38.94 -0.79 -13.77
C GLY A 509 -37.76 -0.47 -14.69
N TYR A 510 -38.00 -0.23 -15.97
CA TYR A 510 -37.01 0.32 -16.91
C TYR A 510 -36.51 1.70 -16.47
N MET A 511 -37.42 2.62 -16.12
CA MET A 511 -37.04 3.97 -15.67
C MET A 511 -36.22 3.91 -14.38
N LEU A 512 -36.61 3.05 -13.43
CA LEU A 512 -35.86 2.84 -12.19
C LEU A 512 -34.46 2.27 -12.47
N THR A 513 -34.38 1.25 -13.34
CA THR A 513 -33.10 0.63 -13.75
C THR A 513 -32.20 1.63 -14.46
N PHE A 514 -32.75 2.46 -15.35
CA PHE A 514 -32.03 3.51 -16.04
C PHE A 514 -31.44 4.55 -15.08
N VAL A 515 -32.22 5.00 -14.07
CA VAL A 515 -31.72 5.95 -13.05
C VAL A 515 -30.58 5.34 -12.25
N VAL A 516 -30.71 4.08 -11.82
CA VAL A 516 -29.64 3.39 -11.08
C VAL A 516 -28.38 3.24 -11.93
N HIS A 517 -28.50 2.82 -13.19
CA HIS A 517 -27.34 2.69 -14.09
C HIS A 517 -26.70 4.05 -14.39
N ALA A 518 -27.49 5.12 -14.58
CA ALA A 518 -26.96 6.47 -14.74
C ALA A 518 -26.17 6.92 -13.50
N LEU A 519 -26.68 6.65 -12.30
CA LEU A 519 -25.95 6.93 -11.05
C LEU A 519 -24.66 6.13 -10.96
N MET A 520 -24.69 4.82 -11.27
CA MET A 520 -23.48 3.98 -11.27
C MET A 520 -22.41 4.51 -12.23
N ILE A 521 -22.79 4.90 -13.44
CA ILE A 521 -21.87 5.48 -14.45
C ILE A 521 -21.24 6.76 -13.90
N VAL A 522 -22.04 7.65 -13.29
CA VAL A 522 -21.55 8.89 -12.68
C VAL A 522 -20.56 8.59 -11.55
N PHE A 523 -20.87 7.65 -10.65
CA PHE A 523 -19.95 7.27 -9.57
C PHE A 523 -18.65 6.67 -10.10
N CYS A 524 -18.71 5.79 -11.09
CA CYS A 524 -17.52 5.19 -11.70
C CYS A 524 -16.63 6.25 -12.37
N CYS A 525 -17.21 7.15 -13.17
CA CYS A 525 -16.47 8.22 -13.84
C CYS A 525 -15.79 9.17 -12.84
N ASN A 526 -16.48 9.51 -11.73
CA ASN A 526 -15.89 10.32 -10.68
C ASN A 526 -14.76 9.59 -9.93
N GLY A 527 -14.88 8.28 -9.72
CA GLY A 527 -13.82 7.46 -9.13
C GLY A 527 -12.55 7.44 -9.99
N TYR A 528 -12.71 7.20 -11.30
CA TYR A 528 -11.59 7.27 -12.25
C TYR A 528 -10.97 8.67 -12.31
N LEU A 529 -11.80 9.71 -12.38
CA LEU A 529 -11.33 11.09 -12.37
C LEU A 529 -10.53 11.41 -11.10
N ALA A 530 -11.00 11.00 -9.92
CA ALA A 530 -10.30 11.26 -8.65
C ALA A 530 -8.92 10.59 -8.61
N SER A 531 -8.81 9.34 -9.07
CA SER A 531 -7.53 8.61 -9.13
C SER A 531 -6.54 9.26 -10.10
N ASP A 532 -6.98 9.51 -11.34
CA ASP A 532 -6.13 10.08 -12.38
C ASP A 532 -5.68 11.50 -12.05
N THR A 533 -6.57 12.32 -11.48
CA THR A 533 -6.22 13.70 -11.09
C THR A 533 -5.25 13.74 -9.92
N ALA A 534 -5.31 12.77 -8.99
CA ALA A 534 -4.31 12.63 -7.93
C ALA A 534 -2.93 12.24 -8.47
N PHE A 535 -2.88 11.30 -9.44
CA PHE A 535 -1.65 10.94 -10.15
C PHE A 535 -1.04 12.15 -10.86
N MET A 536 -1.83 12.85 -11.67
CA MET A 536 -1.39 14.06 -12.38
C MET A 536 -0.90 15.16 -11.45
N ALA A 537 -1.64 15.42 -10.37
CA ALA A 537 -1.30 16.48 -9.43
C ALA A 537 0.05 16.25 -8.76
N THR A 538 0.53 15.01 -8.77
CA THR A 538 1.81 14.64 -8.20
C THR A 538 2.93 14.60 -9.25
N VAL A 539 2.66 14.07 -10.44
CA VAL A 539 3.68 13.88 -11.48
C VAL A 539 3.97 15.16 -12.28
N VAL A 540 2.95 15.98 -12.58
CA VAL A 540 3.13 17.22 -13.37
C VAL A 540 4.10 18.22 -12.71
N PRO A 541 4.11 18.42 -11.38
CA PRO A 541 5.08 19.28 -10.72
C PRO A 541 6.56 18.99 -11.00
N ILE A 542 6.93 17.74 -11.32
CA ILE A 542 8.30 17.34 -11.67
C ILE A 542 8.83 18.20 -12.83
N ILE A 543 7.96 18.50 -13.80
CA ILE A 543 8.27 19.35 -14.96
C ILE A 543 8.69 20.75 -14.53
N GLY A 544 7.96 21.33 -13.57
CA GLY A 544 8.26 22.66 -13.04
C GLY A 544 9.54 22.68 -12.21
N TYR A 545 9.79 21.63 -11.42
CA TYR A 545 11.02 21.50 -10.64
C TYR A 545 12.25 21.36 -11.54
N ALA A 546 12.18 20.53 -12.59
CA ALA A 546 13.24 20.38 -13.57
C ALA A 546 13.56 21.71 -14.28
N ASN A 547 12.54 22.43 -14.76
CA ASN A 547 12.73 23.73 -15.41
C ASN A 547 13.27 24.79 -14.44
N SER A 548 12.84 24.77 -13.17
CA SER A 548 13.34 25.70 -12.15
C SER A 548 14.80 25.40 -11.78
N LEU A 549 15.17 24.12 -11.71
CA LEU A 549 16.55 23.70 -11.50
C LEU A 549 17.45 24.14 -12.67
N GLN A 550 16.97 24.01 -13.91
CA GLN A 550 17.67 24.53 -15.09
C GLN A 550 17.92 26.02 -14.98
N ASN A 551 16.91 26.81 -14.58
CA ASN A 551 17.04 28.26 -14.42
C ASN A 551 18.11 28.64 -13.37
N GLU A 552 18.16 27.91 -12.25
CA GLU A 552 19.19 28.09 -11.22
C GLU A 552 20.60 27.77 -11.78
N ILE A 553 20.73 26.71 -12.57
CA ILE A 553 21.99 26.31 -13.20
C ILE A 553 22.46 27.37 -14.22
N VAL A 554 21.57 27.85 -15.10
CA VAL A 554 21.90 28.89 -16.08
C VAL A 554 22.35 30.18 -15.39
N ASN A 555 21.64 30.59 -14.34
CA ASN A 555 22.03 31.75 -13.55
C ASN A 555 23.36 31.54 -12.80
N PHE A 556 23.61 30.33 -12.32
CA PHE A 556 24.89 29.98 -11.70
C PHE A 556 26.05 30.07 -12.70
N ASN A 557 25.87 29.58 -13.94
CA ASN A 557 26.87 29.72 -14.99
C ASN A 557 27.18 31.19 -15.31
N HIS A 558 26.17 32.06 -15.33
CA HIS A 558 26.42 33.49 -15.51
C HIS A 558 27.27 34.08 -14.37
N LEU A 559 27.03 33.68 -13.11
CA LEU A 559 27.85 34.07 -11.96
C LEU A 559 29.32 33.63 -12.09
N LEU A 560 29.58 32.48 -12.71
CA LEU A 560 30.96 32.00 -12.95
C LEU A 560 31.73 32.85 -13.96
N THR A 561 31.03 33.53 -14.87
CA THR A 561 31.63 34.38 -15.92
C THR A 561 31.80 35.84 -15.53
N MET A 562 31.31 36.26 -14.36
CA MET A 562 31.41 37.65 -13.91
C MET A 562 32.85 38.05 -13.55
N PRO A 563 33.28 39.29 -13.83
CA PRO A 563 34.65 39.76 -13.58
C PRO A 563 35.00 39.87 -12.08
N LYS A 564 34.00 39.99 -11.19
CA LYS A 564 34.19 40.02 -9.73
C LYS A 564 33.69 38.71 -9.12
N ARG A 565 34.62 37.81 -8.81
CA ARG A 565 34.34 36.45 -8.36
C ARG A 565 34.31 36.35 -6.84
N ASP A 566 33.14 36.03 -6.29
CA ASP A 566 32.97 35.70 -4.86
C ASP A 566 32.88 34.18 -4.69
N GLU A 567 33.97 33.57 -4.26
CA GLU A 567 34.07 32.12 -4.04
C GLU A 567 33.10 31.60 -2.98
N LYS A 568 32.76 32.42 -1.98
CA LYS A 568 31.83 32.03 -0.92
C LYS A 568 30.41 31.95 -1.48
N LEU A 569 30.01 32.96 -2.25
CA LEU A 569 28.71 32.99 -2.93
C LEU A 569 28.58 31.84 -3.95
N ILE A 570 29.64 31.54 -4.71
CA ILE A 570 29.66 30.40 -5.65
C ILE A 570 29.47 29.08 -4.90
N SER A 571 30.19 28.89 -3.80
CA SER A 571 30.04 27.67 -2.99
C SER A 571 28.64 27.53 -2.40
N GLU A 572 28.05 28.61 -1.90
CA GLU A 572 26.69 28.61 -1.35
C GLU A 572 25.64 28.31 -2.42
N LYS A 573 25.79 28.89 -3.63
CA LYS A 573 24.87 28.66 -4.75
C LYS A 573 24.97 27.23 -5.28
N LEU A 574 26.18 26.68 -5.42
CA LEU A 574 26.35 25.28 -5.82
C LEU A 574 25.78 24.31 -4.78
N ALA A 575 26.02 24.58 -3.49
CA ALA A 575 25.43 23.80 -2.39
C ALA A 575 23.90 23.80 -2.46
N ARG A 576 23.30 24.97 -2.75
CA ARG A 576 21.85 25.08 -2.97
C ARG A 576 21.37 24.28 -4.17
N ILE A 577 22.05 24.35 -5.33
CA ILE A 577 21.68 23.58 -6.53
C ILE A 577 21.74 22.07 -6.24
N GLY A 578 22.79 21.60 -5.57
CA GLY A 578 22.88 20.18 -5.20
C GLY A 578 21.76 19.75 -4.25
N LYS A 579 21.40 20.59 -3.27
CA LYS A 579 20.27 20.33 -2.37
C LYS A 579 18.93 20.29 -3.14
N LEU A 580 18.71 21.22 -4.07
CA LEU A 580 17.52 21.23 -4.92
C LEU A 580 17.44 19.99 -5.80
N HIS A 581 18.54 19.61 -6.46
CA HIS A 581 18.63 18.38 -7.26
C HIS A 581 18.34 17.14 -6.41
N GLN A 582 18.92 17.04 -5.21
CA GLN A 582 18.67 15.93 -4.29
C GLN A 582 17.19 15.82 -3.92
N MET A 583 16.52 16.93 -3.56
CA MET A 583 15.09 16.92 -3.23
C MET A 583 14.21 16.50 -4.42
N VAL A 584 14.57 16.88 -5.65
CA VAL A 584 13.85 16.45 -6.85
C VAL A 584 14.02 14.95 -7.10
N VAL A 585 15.24 14.43 -6.96
CA VAL A 585 15.50 12.99 -7.11
C VAL A 585 14.80 12.17 -6.03
N GLU A 586 14.82 12.61 -4.77
CA GLU A 586 14.07 11.99 -3.68
C GLU A 586 12.56 11.97 -3.97
N PHE A 587 12.01 13.10 -4.44
CA PHE A 587 10.61 13.18 -4.84
C PHE A 587 10.23 12.18 -5.93
N GLU A 588 11.05 12.08 -6.97
CA GLU A 588 10.81 11.17 -8.09
C GLU A 588 10.86 9.71 -7.64
N LEU A 589 11.83 9.35 -6.78
CA LEU A 589 11.92 8.00 -6.23
C LEU A 589 10.67 7.64 -5.41
N ASP A 590 10.18 8.57 -4.60
CA ASP A 590 8.96 8.37 -3.81
C ASP A 590 7.71 8.27 -4.70
N ALA A 591 7.62 9.09 -5.76
CA ALA A 591 6.55 9.01 -6.73
C ALA A 591 6.55 7.66 -7.49
N VAL A 592 7.72 7.17 -7.90
CA VAL A 592 7.87 5.85 -8.54
C VAL A 592 7.44 4.75 -7.56
N LYS A 593 7.92 4.78 -6.32
CA LYS A 593 7.57 3.79 -5.28
C LYS A 593 6.07 3.77 -4.97
N HIS A 594 5.43 4.95 -4.93
CA HIS A 594 4.00 5.09 -4.62
C HIS A 594 3.11 4.59 -5.76
N PHE A 595 3.41 4.99 -7.00
CA PHE A 595 2.52 4.71 -8.14
C PHE A 595 2.87 3.43 -8.90
N GLN A 596 4.03 2.80 -8.73
CA GLN A 596 4.43 1.62 -9.53
C GLN A 596 3.40 0.47 -9.51
N GLY A 597 2.81 0.19 -8.35
CA GLY A 597 1.80 -0.87 -8.19
C GLY A 597 0.45 -0.47 -8.77
N GLY A 598 0.03 0.77 -8.52
CA GLY A 598 -1.20 1.33 -9.10
C GLY A 598 -1.13 1.39 -10.62
N CYS A 599 -0.02 1.86 -11.19
CA CYS A 599 0.22 1.90 -12.62
C CYS A 599 0.24 0.50 -13.25
N LEU A 600 0.78 -0.52 -12.58
CA LEU A 600 0.73 -1.89 -13.07
C LEU A 600 -0.72 -2.38 -13.21
N VAL A 601 -1.52 -2.27 -12.14
CA VAL A 601 -2.92 -2.71 -12.15
C VAL A 601 -3.72 -1.90 -13.15
N GLN A 602 -3.52 -0.58 -13.20
CA GLN A 602 -4.22 0.32 -14.11
C GLN A 602 -3.96 -0.06 -15.57
N ILE A 603 -2.69 -0.22 -15.96
CA ILE A 603 -2.32 -0.51 -17.35
C ILE A 603 -2.78 -1.92 -17.77
N LEU A 604 -2.65 -2.93 -16.89
CA LEU A 604 -3.09 -4.29 -17.20
C LEU A 604 -4.62 -4.39 -17.33
N THR A 605 -5.37 -3.80 -16.39
CA THR A 605 -6.84 -3.84 -16.43
C THR A 605 -7.37 -3.04 -17.62
N GLN A 606 -6.78 -1.89 -17.94
CA GLN A 606 -7.16 -1.11 -19.13
C GLN A 606 -6.83 -1.83 -20.44
N ALA A 607 -5.67 -2.47 -20.56
CA ALA A 607 -5.34 -3.25 -21.76
C ALA A 607 -6.34 -4.39 -21.99
N GLY A 608 -6.73 -5.10 -20.93
CA GLY A 608 -7.78 -6.12 -20.99
C GLY A 608 -9.15 -5.54 -21.33
N ALA A 609 -9.51 -4.39 -20.75
CA ALA A 609 -10.77 -3.72 -21.04
C ALA A 609 -10.86 -3.22 -22.48
N VAL A 610 -9.77 -2.69 -23.05
CA VAL A 610 -9.69 -2.30 -24.47
C VAL A 610 -9.90 -3.51 -25.38
N LEU A 611 -9.24 -4.65 -25.09
CA LEU A 611 -9.42 -5.89 -25.83
C LEU A 611 -10.90 -6.34 -25.85
N ILE A 612 -11.52 -6.38 -24.67
CA ILE A 612 -12.92 -6.79 -24.50
C ILE A 612 -13.87 -5.81 -25.21
N CYS A 613 -13.63 -4.50 -25.12
CA CYS A 613 -14.46 -3.50 -25.78
C CYS A 613 -14.41 -3.63 -27.31
N ILE A 614 -13.22 -3.84 -27.89
CA ILE A 614 -13.08 -4.03 -29.34
C ILE A 614 -13.77 -5.33 -29.78
N PHE A 615 -13.61 -6.41 -29.01
CA PHE A 615 -14.25 -7.69 -29.29
C PHE A 615 -15.79 -7.63 -29.20
N LEU A 616 -16.34 -7.02 -28.15
CA LEU A 616 -17.79 -6.81 -28.00
C LEU A 616 -18.36 -5.88 -29.08
N GLY A 617 -17.58 -4.87 -29.49
CA GLY A 617 -17.93 -4.01 -30.62
C GLY A 617 -18.03 -4.79 -31.93
N TYR A 618 -17.10 -5.74 -32.16
CA TYR A 618 -17.07 -6.58 -33.36
C TYR A 618 -18.22 -7.59 -33.43
N ILE A 619 -18.48 -8.33 -32.35
CA ILE A 619 -19.50 -9.40 -32.33
C ILE A 619 -20.91 -8.85 -32.20
N CYS A 620 -21.13 -8.00 -31.19
CA CYS A 620 -22.47 -7.62 -30.77
C CYS A 620 -22.93 -6.29 -31.36
N GLY A 621 -22.06 -5.58 -32.10
CA GLY A 621 -22.34 -4.21 -32.55
C GLY A 621 -22.63 -3.25 -31.39
N TYR A 622 -22.05 -3.51 -30.21
CA TYR A 622 -22.38 -2.80 -28.97
C TYR A 622 -21.86 -1.35 -29.02
N VAL A 623 -22.73 -0.41 -29.42
CA VAL A 623 -22.38 1.00 -29.69
C VAL A 623 -21.70 1.67 -28.48
N GLN A 624 -22.11 1.30 -27.27
CA GLN A 624 -21.55 1.82 -26.02
C GLN A 624 -20.06 1.44 -25.84
N ALA A 625 -19.61 0.32 -26.41
CA ALA A 625 -18.21 -0.09 -26.35
C ALA A 625 -17.29 0.96 -26.99
N PHE A 626 -17.73 1.62 -28.06
CA PHE A 626 -16.92 2.66 -28.74
C PHE A 626 -16.71 3.89 -27.85
N SER A 627 -17.72 4.29 -27.07
CA SER A 627 -17.61 5.41 -26.13
C SER A 627 -16.64 5.09 -24.99
N VAL A 628 -16.73 3.87 -24.44
CA VAL A 628 -15.82 3.39 -23.39
C VAL A 628 -14.39 3.25 -23.92
N LEU A 629 -14.23 2.75 -25.15
CA LEU A 629 -12.94 2.57 -25.82
C LEU A 629 -12.16 3.89 -25.94
N VAL A 630 -12.83 4.99 -26.30
CA VAL A 630 -12.18 6.31 -26.38
C VAL A 630 -11.65 6.75 -25.01
N GLY A 631 -12.42 6.55 -23.95
CA GLY A 631 -12.01 6.86 -22.57
C GLY A 631 -10.81 6.02 -22.11
N LEU A 632 -10.85 4.71 -22.36
CA LEU A 632 -9.77 3.79 -22.00
C LEU A 632 -8.47 4.10 -22.77
N CYS A 633 -8.57 4.36 -24.08
CA CYS A 633 -7.42 4.73 -24.89
C CYS A 633 -6.81 6.06 -24.42
N PHE A 634 -7.64 7.04 -24.04
CA PHE A 634 -7.18 8.29 -23.47
C PHE A 634 -6.42 8.07 -22.15
N GLN A 635 -6.93 7.23 -21.26
CA GLN A 635 -6.25 6.88 -20.00
C GLN A 635 -4.86 6.28 -20.24
N ILE A 636 -4.73 5.21 -21.04
CA ILE A 636 -3.42 4.58 -21.29
C ILE A 636 -2.44 5.61 -21.90
N THR A 637 -2.93 6.42 -22.85
CA THR A 637 -2.14 7.48 -23.50
C THR A 637 -1.64 8.51 -22.48
N GLN A 638 -2.51 8.95 -21.58
CA GLN A 638 -2.20 9.93 -20.54
C GLN A 638 -1.09 9.45 -19.61
N TYR A 639 -1.17 8.22 -19.10
CA TYR A 639 -0.14 7.65 -18.22
C TYR A 639 1.20 7.51 -18.95
N CYS A 640 1.19 6.99 -20.17
CA CYS A 640 2.41 6.80 -20.97
C CYS A 640 3.03 8.13 -21.45
N ALA A 641 2.20 9.14 -21.74
CA ALA A 641 2.65 10.49 -22.08
C ALA A 641 3.37 11.15 -20.91
N LEU A 642 2.75 11.11 -19.71
CA LEU A 642 3.34 11.70 -18.51
C LEU A 642 4.67 11.04 -18.15
N GLY A 643 4.74 9.71 -18.21
CA GLY A 643 6.00 9.02 -17.96
C GLY A 643 7.09 9.34 -19.00
N THR A 644 6.73 9.49 -20.28
CA THR A 644 7.68 9.94 -21.32
C THR A 644 8.19 11.36 -21.05
N ILE A 645 7.32 12.26 -20.57
CA ILE A 645 7.71 13.63 -20.22
C ILE A 645 8.68 13.61 -19.03
N VAL A 646 8.44 12.77 -18.01
CA VAL A 646 9.36 12.62 -16.87
C VAL A 646 10.72 12.12 -17.34
N THR A 647 10.78 11.07 -18.17
CA THR A 647 12.04 10.58 -18.76
C THR A 647 12.78 11.69 -19.51
N ALA A 648 12.07 12.45 -20.37
CA ALA A 648 12.67 13.56 -21.11
C ALA A 648 13.20 14.67 -20.19
N LYS A 649 12.53 14.92 -19.05
CA LYS A 649 12.98 15.89 -18.05
C LYS A 649 14.20 15.40 -17.26
N ASN A 650 14.31 14.10 -17.00
CA ASN A 650 15.49 13.51 -16.37
C ASN A 650 16.73 13.57 -17.28
N GLU A 651 16.54 13.32 -18.58
CA GLU A 651 17.60 13.54 -19.57
C GLU A 651 17.98 15.02 -19.71
N GLN A 652 17.02 15.93 -19.55
CA GLN A 652 17.28 17.37 -19.54
C GLN A 652 18.12 17.77 -18.32
N ILE A 653 17.72 17.34 -17.11
CA ILE A 653 18.48 17.62 -15.88
C ILE A 653 19.93 17.11 -15.99
N THR A 654 20.12 15.92 -16.56
CA THR A 654 21.45 15.35 -16.79
C THR A 654 22.31 16.24 -17.69
N ARG A 655 21.72 16.77 -18.78
CA ARG A 655 22.39 17.72 -19.69
C ARG A 655 22.67 19.06 -19.01
N ASP A 656 21.69 19.61 -18.28
CA ASP A 656 21.84 20.88 -17.59
C ASP A 656 22.96 20.81 -16.53
N ILE A 657 23.07 19.70 -15.78
CA ILE A 657 24.17 19.50 -14.81
C ILE A 657 25.52 19.37 -15.52
N TYR A 658 25.57 18.71 -16.68
CA TYR A 658 26.79 18.59 -17.48
C TYR A 658 27.27 19.97 -18.00
N ASP A 659 26.34 20.85 -18.37
CA ASP A 659 26.61 22.19 -18.89
C ASP A 659 27.04 23.20 -17.80
N ILE A 660 27.12 22.80 -16.54
CA ILE A 660 27.72 23.65 -15.50
C ILE A 660 29.19 23.90 -15.86
N GLY A 661 29.68 25.14 -15.71
CA GLY A 661 31.07 25.55 -15.93
C GLY A 661 32.07 24.93 -14.94
N TRP A 662 32.13 23.60 -14.87
CA TRP A 662 32.88 22.82 -13.90
C TRP A 662 34.39 23.06 -13.97
N ASN A 663 34.90 23.40 -15.15
CA ASN A 663 36.30 23.76 -15.39
C ASN A 663 36.71 25.05 -14.64
N LEU A 664 35.74 25.91 -14.30
CA LEU A 664 35.98 27.15 -13.57
C LEU A 664 35.90 26.95 -12.05
N LEU A 665 35.50 25.78 -11.55
CA LEU A 665 35.26 25.53 -10.12
C LEU A 665 36.46 24.90 -9.41
N GLN A 666 36.49 24.99 -8.08
CA GLN A 666 37.53 24.35 -7.26
C GLN A 666 37.33 22.83 -7.21
N LYS A 667 38.41 22.06 -6.95
CA LYS A 667 38.35 20.59 -6.83
C LYS A 667 37.22 20.03 -5.95
N PRO A 668 36.91 20.56 -4.74
CA PRO A 668 35.79 20.04 -3.95
C PRO A 668 34.42 20.24 -4.63
N GLN A 669 34.23 21.36 -5.33
CA GLN A 669 33.01 21.70 -6.06
C GLN A 669 32.86 20.83 -7.32
N GLN A 670 33.97 20.57 -8.03
CA GLN A 670 33.98 19.64 -9.17
C GLN A 670 33.54 18.22 -8.75
N LYS A 671 34.02 17.72 -7.60
CA LYS A 671 33.58 16.41 -7.07
C LYS A 671 32.08 16.38 -6.81
N MET A 672 31.51 17.46 -6.28
CA MET A 672 30.06 17.56 -6.05
C MET A 672 29.26 17.45 -7.34
N ILE A 673 29.71 18.11 -8.42
CA ILE A 673 29.06 18.01 -9.74
C ILE A 673 29.17 16.59 -10.30
N VAL A 674 30.31 15.91 -10.13
CA VAL A 674 30.45 14.51 -10.54
C VAL A 674 29.43 13.62 -9.83
N PHE A 675 29.22 13.82 -8.52
CA PHE A 675 28.19 13.09 -7.78
C PHE A 675 26.77 13.40 -8.27
N MET A 676 26.46 14.68 -8.53
CA MET A 676 25.16 15.09 -9.08
C MET A 676 24.93 14.48 -10.47
N LEU A 677 25.94 14.51 -11.34
CA LEU A 677 25.86 13.97 -12.69
C LEU A 677 25.67 12.45 -12.67
N HIS A 678 26.43 11.74 -11.83
CA HIS A 678 26.26 10.30 -11.65
C HIS A 678 24.84 9.97 -11.14
N ARG A 679 24.30 10.76 -10.21
CA ARG A 679 22.93 10.55 -9.71
C ARG A 679 21.86 10.85 -10.77
N ALA A 680 22.03 11.90 -11.57
CA ALA A 680 21.13 12.23 -12.66
C ALA A 680 21.12 11.16 -13.76
N GLN A 681 22.27 10.56 -14.08
CA GLN A 681 22.39 9.47 -15.06
C GLN A 681 21.75 8.15 -14.60
N VAL A 682 21.59 7.96 -13.28
CA VAL A 682 20.98 6.77 -12.67
C VAL A 682 19.54 7.06 -12.20
N ALA A 683 18.97 8.20 -12.60
CA ALA A 683 17.59 8.56 -12.25
C ALA A 683 16.61 7.48 -12.76
N ARG A 684 15.63 7.13 -11.92
CA ARG A 684 14.66 6.08 -12.26
C ARG A 684 13.50 6.67 -13.05
N ASP A 685 13.19 6.06 -14.17
CA ASP A 685 11.94 6.32 -14.89
C ASP A 685 10.73 5.84 -14.08
N LEU A 686 9.57 6.45 -14.33
CA LEU A 686 8.29 5.87 -13.92
C LEU A 686 8.15 4.47 -14.54
N THR A 687 7.78 3.46 -13.75
CA THR A 687 7.70 2.07 -14.22
C THR A 687 6.30 1.49 -14.04
N VAL A 688 5.96 0.56 -14.94
CA VAL A 688 4.81 -0.34 -14.83
C VAL A 688 5.27 -1.54 -14.00
N GLY A 689 5.05 -1.48 -12.67
CA GLY A 689 5.34 -2.61 -11.77
C GLY A 689 6.78 -3.13 -11.79
N GLN A 690 7.78 -2.26 -12.01
CA GLN A 690 9.20 -2.62 -12.21
C GLN A 690 9.50 -3.53 -13.42
N MET A 691 8.50 -3.84 -14.26
CA MET A 691 8.67 -4.72 -15.43
C MET A 691 9.10 -3.96 -16.68
N ALA A 692 8.56 -2.75 -16.88
CA ALA A 692 8.84 -1.91 -18.04
C ALA A 692 8.72 -0.42 -17.69
N PRO A 693 9.43 0.48 -18.38
CA PRO A 693 9.25 1.93 -18.22
C PRO A 693 7.87 2.35 -18.73
N LEU A 694 7.23 3.27 -18.02
CA LEU A 694 5.94 3.88 -18.38
C LEU A 694 6.21 4.97 -19.42
N ASN A 695 6.24 4.61 -20.70
CA ASN A 695 6.51 5.55 -21.79
C ASN A 695 5.74 5.20 -23.07
N MET A 696 5.83 6.07 -24.09
CA MET A 696 5.13 5.86 -25.37
C MET A 696 5.62 4.62 -26.14
N VAL A 697 6.83 4.14 -25.88
CA VAL A 697 7.31 2.88 -26.48
C VAL A 697 6.52 1.69 -25.89
N THR A 698 6.29 1.69 -24.59
CA THR A 698 5.46 0.69 -23.90
C THR A 698 3.99 0.79 -24.33
N TYR A 699 3.45 2.00 -24.52
CA TYR A 699 2.10 2.21 -25.09
C TYR A 699 1.91 1.47 -26.42
N VAL A 700 2.82 1.67 -27.38
CA VAL A 700 2.74 1.04 -28.70
C VAL A 700 2.81 -0.49 -28.59
N LYS A 701 3.65 -1.02 -27.69
CA LYS A 701 3.72 -2.47 -27.42
C LYS A 701 2.40 -3.01 -26.88
N ILE A 702 1.77 -2.30 -25.94
CA ILE A 702 0.47 -2.70 -25.37
C ILE A 702 -0.60 -2.71 -26.47
N MET A 703 -0.72 -1.63 -27.25
CA MET A 703 -1.74 -1.53 -28.30
C MET A 703 -1.57 -2.61 -29.39
N LYS A 704 -0.33 -2.90 -29.80
CA LYS A 704 -0.04 -4.00 -30.74
C LYS A 704 -0.42 -5.37 -30.18
N THR A 705 -0.15 -5.58 -28.89
CA THR A 705 -0.49 -6.81 -28.19
C THR A 705 -2.01 -7.00 -28.13
N VAL A 706 -2.74 -5.96 -27.71
CA VAL A 706 -4.22 -5.96 -27.69
C VAL A 706 -4.80 -6.27 -29.07
N TYR A 707 -4.29 -5.63 -30.13
CA TYR A 707 -4.74 -5.90 -31.50
C TYR A 707 -4.44 -7.34 -31.94
N SER A 708 -3.26 -7.87 -31.59
CA SER A 708 -2.88 -9.25 -31.94
C SER A 708 -3.78 -10.28 -31.25
N PHE A 709 -4.09 -10.06 -29.96
CA PHE A 709 -5.05 -10.89 -29.23
C PHE A 709 -6.46 -10.78 -29.80
N PHE A 710 -6.89 -9.58 -30.20
CA PHE A 710 -8.18 -9.37 -30.87
C PHE A 710 -8.24 -10.15 -32.20
N ALA A 711 -7.24 -10.01 -33.06
CA ALA A 711 -7.18 -10.71 -34.34
C ALA A 711 -7.20 -12.24 -34.17
N MET A 712 -6.48 -12.75 -33.16
CA MET A 712 -6.53 -14.17 -32.78
C MET A 712 -7.94 -14.58 -32.32
N LEU A 713 -8.60 -13.80 -31.45
CA LEU A 713 -9.96 -14.10 -31.01
C LEU A 713 -10.97 -14.12 -32.15
N VAL A 714 -10.84 -13.21 -33.12
CA VAL A 714 -11.66 -13.22 -34.35
C VAL A 714 -11.39 -14.49 -35.16
N THR A 715 -10.12 -14.81 -35.40
CA THR A 715 -9.72 -15.99 -36.20
C THR A 715 -10.11 -17.33 -35.55
N VAL A 716 -10.21 -17.40 -34.22
CA VAL A 716 -10.65 -18.61 -33.50
C VAL A 716 -12.17 -18.78 -33.55
N MET A 717 -12.90 -17.70 -33.80
CA MET A 717 -14.35 -17.67 -33.77
C MET A 717 -14.99 -17.75 -35.17
N ASP A 718 -14.30 -17.24 -36.18
CA ASP A 718 -14.56 -17.52 -37.61
C ASP A 718 -14.14 -18.96 -37.98
#